data_AF-A0A2M8CP89-F1
#
_entry.id   AF-A0A2M8CP89-F1
#
_cell.length_a   1.000
_cell.length_b   1.000
_cell.length_c   1.000
_cell.angle_alpha   90.00
_cell.angle_beta   90.00
_cell.angle_gamma   90.00
#
_symmetry.space_group_name_H-M   'P 1'
#
loop_
_entity.id
_entity.type
_entity.pdbx_description
1 polymer ?
#
loop_
_entity_poly.entity_id
_entity_poly.type
_entity_poly.pdbx_seq_one_letter_code
_entity_poly.pdbx_strand_id
1 'polypeptide(L)'
;MSDKKEEKACSNLPDCVVSIWRNGQIAGTGFFVSKSGDILTCFHVINPTFTENPVEQHITVKFQAREYECSMIFASPQPKILDFAILRLTDDTLPEGVRLIPLGLGANAQFPHPFLSYGFRAKYLDANGAYAKGEILGPQQQFGVKQWQLNSESDQNQQMRSGMSGAPIYDVELNEINGMFFEYSREDEQENIPLAISLESIAVYWQPLEKVLKEQDLWQQLKKAGILKIGGDWFTSGAFQNLYQDFFRSTLSSHLKPKCESDLLEKLRETGTTQEFIDYISVNHPLIPIDQYIHVSNSVCFLNREDEKKAACESLAAPYIFFEGPMGYGKTKLLDEIRKEHFRAKWLCISLESSDKPQSTIDLLTQIYNKMDIDFTLDSSDDIQSDVIRVANRIEDLLKEIKGIGVLFTLDNAEKISLEIVKPFFQDFLHRLATELRRGGKQLRLRVAGRYSGVDWAKRLDPIVIRMMSPFEIKYVEEAVKSSLPKQKFPALYAANLMYASAGHPYCMAEGIKKIGDAPGDISSHFALRQDELKGLIHSIADEVRKSMQQDFKDIAPLVEKLSIFPLLNRNMLGMLMNSGYIKPALALDKFKLEELLPSTRYYNLKDNCLSDHISRRVLVADFRASNPARYKQRCRVALDLYRQYIQKFDSHLDLMLLAALELELALMLLSGVKEGRKSFFAPGGILEKYKNLLDEKNNEQRKEIVADLHMILVSEKQKEEKQDGEFRFLLNFCLSDGDYSNGPFEEFVNTVQIWKQDYLSMQ
;
A
#
# COMPACT_ATOMS: atom_id res chain seq x y z
N MET A 1 -22.43 -15.54 -35.93
CA MET A 1 -21.14 -14.82 -35.84
C MET A 1 -20.56 -14.89 -34.42
N SER A 2 -21.34 -15.29 -33.40
CA SER A 2 -20.92 -15.63 -32.03
C SER A 2 -20.04 -16.88 -31.96
N ASP A 3 -20.46 -17.98 -32.60
CA ASP A 3 -19.82 -19.30 -32.41
C ASP A 3 -18.35 -19.34 -32.88
N LYS A 4 -18.01 -18.56 -33.93
CA LYS A 4 -16.62 -18.43 -34.42
C LYS A 4 -15.73 -17.54 -33.54
N LYS A 5 -16.31 -16.64 -32.72
CA LYS A 5 -15.54 -15.83 -31.77
C LYS A 5 -15.24 -16.64 -30.50
N GLU A 6 -16.20 -17.42 -30.02
CA GLU A 6 -16.02 -18.34 -28.90
C GLU A 6 -14.91 -19.37 -29.18
N GLU A 7 -14.89 -19.95 -30.39
CA GLU A 7 -13.84 -20.92 -30.79
C GLU A 7 -12.42 -20.34 -30.74
N LYS A 8 -12.26 -19.03 -31.02
CA LYS A 8 -10.95 -18.38 -31.16
C LYS A 8 -10.38 -17.87 -29.83
N ALA A 9 -11.22 -17.61 -28.84
CA ALA A 9 -10.76 -17.22 -27.51
C ALA A 9 -10.38 -18.44 -26.67
N CYS A 10 -11.17 -19.52 -26.76
CA CYS A 10 -10.90 -20.82 -26.14
C CYS A 10 -9.55 -21.42 -26.57
N SER A 11 -9.09 -21.16 -27.81
CA SER A 11 -7.85 -21.74 -28.33
C SER A 11 -6.58 -21.24 -27.66
N ASN A 12 -6.61 -20.09 -26.97
CA ASN A 12 -5.40 -19.47 -26.41
C ASN A 12 -5.19 -19.77 -24.93
N LEU A 13 -6.13 -20.43 -24.24
CA LEU A 13 -5.98 -20.75 -22.81
C LEU A 13 -4.72 -21.58 -22.49
N PRO A 14 -4.31 -22.57 -23.30
CA PRO A 14 -3.05 -23.28 -23.09
C PRO A 14 -1.81 -22.38 -23.19
N ASP A 15 -1.88 -21.25 -23.92
CA ASP A 15 -0.76 -20.34 -24.15
C ASP A 15 -0.45 -19.46 -22.93
N CYS A 16 -1.19 -19.58 -21.83
CA CYS A 16 -0.87 -18.88 -20.58
C CYS A 16 -0.71 -19.80 -19.37
N VAL A 17 -0.86 -21.11 -19.53
CA VAL A 17 -0.93 -22.07 -18.43
C VAL A 17 0.34 -22.91 -18.34
N VAL A 18 0.84 -23.11 -17.12
CA VAL A 18 2.06 -23.87 -16.81
C VAL A 18 1.75 -25.07 -15.91
N SER A 19 2.54 -26.12 -16.05
CA SER A 19 2.52 -27.24 -15.10
C SER A 19 3.57 -27.00 -14.03
N ILE A 20 3.21 -27.22 -12.76
CA ILE A 20 4.12 -27.06 -11.63
C ILE A 20 4.60 -28.44 -11.20
N TRP A 21 5.91 -28.62 -11.14
CA TRP A 21 6.53 -29.91 -10.87
C TRP A 21 7.17 -29.95 -9.49
N ARG A 22 6.99 -31.08 -8.80
CA ARG A 22 7.65 -31.39 -7.53
C ARG A 22 8.06 -32.85 -7.52
N ASN A 23 9.33 -33.13 -7.22
CA ASN A 23 9.88 -34.48 -7.17
C ASN A 23 9.61 -35.31 -8.44
N GLY A 24 9.69 -34.67 -9.61
CA GLY A 24 9.44 -35.34 -10.90
C GLY A 24 7.98 -35.67 -11.20
N GLN A 25 7.02 -35.13 -10.44
CA GLN A 25 5.58 -35.28 -10.68
C GLN A 25 4.89 -33.92 -10.79
N ILE A 26 3.78 -33.88 -11.52
CA ILE A 26 2.92 -32.70 -11.60
C ILE A 26 2.22 -32.50 -10.25
N ALA A 27 2.61 -31.44 -9.54
CA ALA A 27 2.03 -31.05 -8.26
C ALA A 27 0.73 -30.23 -8.44
N GLY A 28 0.66 -29.47 -9.53
CA GLY A 28 -0.49 -28.61 -9.82
C GLY A 28 -0.34 -27.83 -11.12
N THR A 29 -1.18 -26.80 -11.26
CA THR A 29 -1.25 -25.90 -12.40
C THR A 29 -0.98 -24.47 -11.93
N GLY A 30 -0.39 -23.64 -12.78
CA GLY A 30 -0.39 -22.19 -12.59
C GLY A 30 -0.64 -21.48 -13.92
N PHE A 31 -0.78 -20.16 -13.90
CA PHE A 31 -0.92 -19.37 -15.13
C PHE A 31 -0.27 -18.00 -15.02
N PHE A 32 0.20 -17.48 -16.15
CA PHE A 32 0.85 -16.18 -16.22
C PHE A 32 -0.15 -15.04 -16.01
N VAL A 33 0.21 -14.11 -15.13
CA VAL A 33 -0.61 -12.93 -14.78
C VAL A 33 0.09 -11.61 -15.09
N SER A 34 1.38 -11.63 -15.46
CA SER A 34 2.14 -10.42 -15.81
C SER A 34 3.18 -10.67 -16.91
N LYS A 35 3.62 -9.58 -17.56
CA LYS A 35 4.72 -9.59 -18.53
C LYS A 35 6.08 -9.87 -17.90
N SER A 36 6.21 -9.69 -16.59
CA SER A 36 7.42 -9.98 -15.83
C SER A 36 7.58 -11.47 -15.50
N GLY A 37 6.69 -12.33 -16.03
CA GLY A 37 6.75 -13.76 -15.76
C GLY A 37 6.18 -14.15 -14.40
N ASP A 38 5.24 -13.36 -13.85
CA ASP A 38 4.54 -13.75 -12.63
C ASP A 38 3.50 -14.83 -12.95
N ILE A 39 3.49 -15.87 -12.12
CA ILE A 39 2.63 -17.05 -12.25
C ILE A 39 1.79 -17.17 -10.98
N LEU A 40 0.46 -17.20 -11.13
CA LEU A 40 -0.48 -17.43 -10.03
C LEU A 40 -0.80 -18.94 -9.93
N THR A 41 -0.81 -19.47 -8.70
CA THR A 41 -1.11 -20.87 -8.38
C THR A 41 -1.66 -20.99 -6.95
N CYS A 42 -2.16 -22.17 -6.57
CA CYS A 42 -2.45 -22.48 -5.16
C CYS A 42 -1.17 -22.62 -4.33
N PHE A 43 -1.23 -22.24 -3.05
CA PHE A 43 -0.12 -22.41 -2.11
C PHE A 43 0.14 -23.88 -1.81
N HIS A 44 -0.91 -24.71 -1.66
CA HIS A 44 -0.75 -26.14 -1.37
C HIS A 44 -0.01 -26.92 -2.47
N VAL A 45 -0.07 -26.43 -3.72
CA VAL A 45 0.68 -27.01 -4.84
C VAL A 45 2.17 -26.90 -4.58
N ILE A 46 2.61 -25.78 -4.01
CA ILE A 46 4.01 -25.54 -3.64
C ILE A 46 4.33 -26.21 -2.31
N ASN A 47 3.51 -25.96 -1.28
CA ASN A 47 3.73 -26.42 0.08
C ASN A 47 2.50 -27.15 0.66
N PRO A 48 2.45 -28.49 0.60
CA PRO A 48 1.24 -29.27 0.89
C PRO A 48 0.96 -29.41 2.39
N THR A 49 1.95 -29.15 3.24
CA THR A 49 1.81 -29.24 4.70
C THR A 49 1.25 -27.96 5.31
N PHE A 50 1.01 -26.92 4.50
CA PHE A 50 0.60 -25.59 4.95
C PHE A 50 1.51 -25.04 6.06
N THR A 51 2.81 -25.34 6.03
CA THR A 51 3.76 -24.76 6.98
C THR A 51 4.04 -23.30 6.62
N GLU A 52 4.09 -22.43 7.63
CA GLU A 52 4.33 -20.99 7.46
C GLU A 52 5.72 -20.68 6.85
N ASN A 53 6.69 -21.59 7.04
CA ASN A 53 7.96 -21.52 6.34
C ASN A 53 7.85 -22.31 5.03
N PRO A 54 7.95 -21.65 3.86
CA PRO A 54 8.17 -22.37 2.63
C PRO A 54 9.50 -23.12 2.77
N VAL A 55 9.46 -24.43 2.55
CA VAL A 55 10.70 -25.18 2.38
C VAL A 55 11.34 -24.60 1.12
N GLU A 56 12.52 -23.97 1.25
CA GLU A 56 13.29 -23.44 0.12
C GLU A 56 13.44 -24.56 -0.93
N GLN A 57 12.63 -24.48 -1.98
CA GLN A 57 12.67 -25.40 -3.09
C GLN A 57 12.70 -24.55 -4.34
N HIS A 58 13.71 -24.79 -5.17
CA HIS A 58 13.67 -24.48 -6.59
C HIS A 58 12.37 -25.06 -7.16
N ILE A 59 11.48 -24.21 -7.63
CA ILE A 59 10.19 -24.64 -8.19
C ILE A 59 10.37 -24.69 -9.70
N THR A 60 10.34 -25.90 -10.25
CA THR A 60 10.39 -26.07 -11.70
C THR A 60 8.96 -25.99 -12.25
N VAL A 61 8.75 -25.09 -13.21
CA VAL A 61 7.52 -25.03 -14.01
C VAL A 61 7.82 -25.48 -15.44
N LYS A 62 6.84 -26.08 -16.12
CA LYS A 62 6.96 -26.36 -17.56
C LYS A 62 5.90 -25.65 -18.36
N PHE A 63 6.35 -24.97 -19.42
CA PHE A 63 5.53 -24.35 -20.44
C PHE A 63 5.95 -24.88 -21.81
N GLN A 64 5.01 -25.41 -22.60
CA GLN A 64 5.26 -25.99 -23.92
C GLN A 64 6.47 -26.97 -23.95
N ALA A 65 6.52 -27.87 -22.96
CA ALA A 65 7.59 -28.85 -22.74
C ALA A 65 9.00 -28.30 -22.43
N ARG A 66 9.16 -26.97 -22.28
CA ARG A 66 10.38 -26.34 -21.77
C ARG A 66 10.27 -26.16 -20.26
N GLU A 67 11.38 -26.40 -19.56
CA GLU A 67 11.49 -26.22 -18.12
C GLU A 67 11.98 -24.80 -17.81
N TYR A 68 11.40 -24.20 -16.78
CA TYR A 68 11.77 -22.90 -16.27
C TYR A 68 11.89 -22.97 -14.76
N GLU A 69 12.94 -22.34 -14.23
CA GLU A 69 13.13 -22.18 -12.81
C GLU A 69 12.33 -20.98 -12.30
N CYS A 70 11.67 -21.18 -11.16
CA CYS A 70 10.88 -20.16 -10.50
C CYS A 70 11.27 -20.02 -9.03
N SER A 71 11.09 -18.80 -8.53
CA SER A 71 11.10 -18.51 -7.10
C SER A 71 9.71 -18.08 -6.65
N MET A 72 9.31 -18.46 -5.44
CA MET A 72 8.08 -17.94 -4.85
C MET A 72 8.33 -16.54 -4.31
N ILE A 73 7.68 -15.53 -4.90
CA ILE A 73 7.85 -14.13 -4.51
C ILE A 73 6.78 -13.67 -3.52
N PHE A 74 5.65 -14.38 -3.46
CA PHE A 74 4.57 -14.06 -2.55
C PHE A 74 3.77 -15.31 -2.20
N ALA A 75 3.29 -15.38 -0.96
CA ALA A 75 2.34 -16.38 -0.50
C ALA A 75 1.24 -15.69 0.30
N SER A 76 0.03 -16.23 0.23
CA SER A 76 -1.07 -15.79 1.06
C SER A 76 -0.66 -15.73 2.54
N PRO A 77 -1.03 -14.67 3.28
CA PRO A 77 -0.81 -14.63 4.73
C PRO A 77 -1.68 -15.64 5.48
N GLN A 78 -2.76 -16.13 4.84
CA GLN A 78 -3.70 -17.07 5.42
C GLN A 78 -3.93 -18.23 4.44
N PRO A 79 -2.92 -19.06 4.16
CA PRO A 79 -2.97 -20.04 3.08
C PRO A 79 -4.03 -21.14 3.28
N LYS A 80 -4.54 -21.32 4.51
CA LYS A 80 -5.66 -22.23 4.81
C LYS A 80 -7.03 -21.67 4.45
N ILE A 81 -7.14 -20.34 4.33
CA ILE A 81 -8.40 -19.64 4.07
C ILE A 81 -8.42 -19.14 2.62
N LEU A 82 -7.28 -18.60 2.18
CA LEU A 82 -7.07 -18.03 0.86
C LEU A 82 -5.83 -18.68 0.26
N ASP A 83 -6.02 -19.81 -0.43
CA ASP A 83 -4.95 -20.69 -0.86
C ASP A 83 -4.33 -20.27 -2.20
N PHE A 84 -3.39 -19.32 -2.15
CA PHE A 84 -2.63 -18.88 -3.33
C PHE A 84 -1.16 -18.56 -3.03
N ALA A 85 -0.35 -18.67 -4.07
CA ALA A 85 1.04 -18.25 -4.13
C ALA A 85 1.35 -17.62 -5.49
N ILE A 86 2.35 -16.75 -5.50
CA ILE A 86 2.88 -16.12 -6.71
C ILE A 86 4.31 -16.60 -6.91
N LEU A 87 4.57 -17.16 -8.07
CA LEU A 87 5.89 -17.52 -8.54
C LEU A 87 6.38 -16.47 -9.54
N ARG A 88 7.69 -16.28 -9.62
CA ARG A 88 8.35 -15.49 -10.66
C ARG A 88 9.47 -16.29 -11.29
N LEU A 89 9.54 -16.25 -12.62
CA LEU A 89 10.65 -16.80 -13.40
C LEU A 89 11.97 -16.15 -12.96
N THR A 90 13.03 -16.94 -12.78
CA THR A 90 14.34 -16.41 -12.34
C THR A 90 14.95 -15.40 -13.31
N ASP A 91 14.61 -15.55 -14.59
CA ASP A 91 15.21 -14.81 -15.71
C ASP A 91 14.38 -13.56 -16.08
N ASP A 92 13.31 -13.26 -15.31
CA ASP A 92 12.43 -12.09 -15.43
C ASP A 92 11.89 -11.83 -16.87
N THR A 93 11.92 -12.83 -17.75
CA THR A 93 11.49 -12.76 -19.15
C THR A 93 10.37 -13.73 -19.44
N LEU A 94 9.32 -13.23 -20.11
CA LEU A 94 8.18 -14.06 -20.48
C LEU A 94 8.60 -15.08 -21.57
N PRO A 95 8.29 -16.37 -21.42
CA PRO A 95 8.63 -17.37 -22.43
C PRO A 95 8.02 -17.06 -23.79
N GLU A 96 8.75 -17.42 -24.85
CA GLU A 96 8.25 -17.34 -26.21
C GLU A 96 6.95 -18.14 -26.35
N GLY A 97 5.96 -17.54 -27.02
CA GLY A 97 4.65 -18.17 -27.23
C GLY A 97 3.63 -17.91 -26.14
N VAL A 98 4.02 -17.32 -24.99
CA VAL A 98 3.04 -16.96 -23.97
C VAL A 98 2.10 -15.87 -24.46
N ARG A 99 0.79 -16.07 -24.26
CA ARG A 99 -0.25 -15.07 -24.52
C ARG A 99 -1.01 -14.78 -23.24
N LEU A 100 -0.78 -13.61 -22.66
CA LEU A 100 -1.54 -13.18 -21.47
C LEU A 100 -3.01 -13.01 -21.84
N ILE A 101 -3.88 -13.63 -21.05
CA ILE A 101 -5.34 -13.49 -21.16
C ILE A 101 -5.79 -12.36 -20.24
N PRO A 102 -6.79 -11.55 -20.64
CA PRO A 102 -7.33 -10.51 -19.78
C PRO A 102 -7.74 -11.05 -18.40
N LEU A 103 -7.42 -10.32 -17.34
CA LEU A 103 -7.78 -10.66 -15.96
C LEU A 103 -8.88 -9.71 -15.48
N GLY A 104 -9.98 -10.21 -14.93
CA GLY A 104 -11.09 -9.37 -14.51
C GLY A 104 -11.65 -9.67 -13.13
N LEU A 105 -12.48 -8.74 -12.65
CA LEU A 105 -13.04 -8.78 -11.30
C LEU A 105 -14.26 -9.69 -11.19
N GLY A 106 -15.03 -9.89 -12.27
CA GLY A 106 -16.27 -10.67 -12.27
C GLY A 106 -17.36 -10.15 -11.29
N ALA A 107 -17.15 -9.03 -10.61
CA ALA A 107 -17.94 -8.61 -9.43
C ALA A 107 -19.36 -8.14 -9.75
N ASN A 108 -19.66 -7.80 -11.01
CA ASN A 108 -20.95 -7.24 -11.45
C ASN A 108 -21.70 -8.16 -12.42
N ALA A 109 -21.27 -9.41 -12.56
CA ALA A 109 -21.90 -10.40 -13.43
C ALA A 109 -23.24 -10.90 -12.86
N GLN A 110 -24.20 -11.17 -13.76
CA GLN A 110 -25.42 -11.90 -13.43
C GLN A 110 -25.17 -13.38 -13.70
N PHE A 111 -24.92 -14.15 -12.65
CA PHE A 111 -24.68 -15.59 -12.75
C PHE A 111 -25.99 -16.37 -13.03
N PRO A 112 -25.92 -17.57 -13.65
CA PRO A 112 -24.71 -18.34 -13.96
C PRO A 112 -24.01 -17.91 -15.26
N HIS A 113 -22.68 -18.06 -15.30
CA HIS A 113 -21.86 -17.81 -16.50
C HIS A 113 -21.11 -19.08 -16.93
N PRO A 114 -21.03 -19.43 -18.22
CA PRO A 114 -20.17 -20.51 -18.69
C PRO A 114 -18.68 -20.20 -18.42
N PHE A 115 -17.94 -21.20 -17.94
CA PHE A 115 -16.49 -21.14 -17.82
C PHE A 115 -15.76 -22.20 -18.64
N LEU A 116 -14.53 -21.86 -18.99
CA LEU A 116 -13.51 -22.80 -19.46
C LEU A 116 -12.32 -22.75 -18.50
N SER A 117 -11.67 -23.90 -18.33
CA SER A 117 -10.41 -24.02 -17.61
C SER A 117 -9.48 -24.94 -18.38
N TYR A 118 -8.18 -24.73 -18.24
CA TYR A 118 -7.15 -25.62 -18.76
C TYR A 118 -6.11 -25.83 -17.67
N GLY A 119 -5.76 -27.07 -17.42
CA GLY A 119 -4.82 -27.42 -16.37
C GLY A 119 -4.30 -28.84 -16.48
N PHE A 120 -3.38 -29.20 -15.60
CA PHE A 120 -2.70 -30.48 -15.63
C PHE A 120 -3.29 -31.43 -14.59
N ARG A 121 -3.22 -32.74 -14.82
CA ARG A 121 -3.83 -33.74 -13.94
C ARG A 121 -2.74 -34.62 -13.34
N ALA A 122 -2.78 -34.83 -12.01
CA ALA A 122 -1.69 -35.48 -11.28
C ALA A 122 -1.40 -36.94 -11.69
N LYS A 123 -2.36 -37.63 -12.31
CA LYS A 123 -2.25 -39.06 -12.69
C LYS A 123 -1.65 -39.30 -14.08
N TYR A 124 -1.41 -38.25 -14.86
CA TYR A 124 -0.91 -38.38 -16.23
C TYR A 124 0.56 -37.98 -16.26
N LEU A 125 1.42 -38.90 -16.70
CA LEU A 125 2.86 -38.66 -16.88
C LEU A 125 3.13 -37.84 -18.14
N ASP A 126 2.21 -37.90 -19.09
CA ASP A 126 2.20 -37.04 -20.26
C ASP A 126 1.79 -35.63 -19.82
N ALA A 127 2.70 -34.67 -20.01
CA ALA A 127 2.52 -33.24 -19.72
C ALA A 127 1.50 -32.56 -20.64
N ASN A 128 0.47 -33.29 -21.06
CA ASN A 128 -0.64 -32.80 -21.86
C ASN A 128 -1.69 -32.28 -20.88
N GLY A 129 -1.94 -30.97 -20.90
CA GLY A 129 -3.03 -30.40 -20.12
C GLY A 129 -4.39 -30.84 -20.67
N ALA A 130 -5.43 -30.68 -19.84
CA ALA A 130 -6.79 -31.02 -20.17
C ALA A 130 -7.69 -29.81 -19.96
N TYR A 131 -8.67 -29.67 -20.86
CA TYR A 131 -9.75 -28.72 -20.66
C TYR A 131 -10.74 -29.22 -19.64
N ALA A 132 -11.34 -28.29 -18.91
CA ALA A 132 -12.54 -28.50 -18.14
C ALA A 132 -13.51 -27.35 -18.40
N LYS A 133 -14.81 -27.62 -18.32
CA LYS A 133 -15.84 -26.61 -18.56
C LYS A 133 -17.04 -26.82 -17.64
N GLY A 134 -17.87 -25.79 -17.54
CA GLY A 134 -19.04 -25.78 -16.67
C GLY A 134 -19.61 -24.38 -16.50
N GLU A 135 -20.24 -24.13 -15.36
CA GLU A 135 -20.84 -22.84 -15.01
C GLU A 135 -20.28 -22.28 -13.69
N ILE A 136 -20.10 -20.96 -13.64
CA ILE A 136 -19.86 -20.18 -12.43
C ILE A 136 -21.24 -19.86 -11.86
N LEU A 137 -21.61 -20.46 -10.74
CA LEU A 137 -22.93 -20.28 -10.13
C LEU A 137 -23.05 -18.94 -9.39
N GLY A 138 -21.93 -18.38 -8.97
CA GLY A 138 -21.85 -17.07 -8.33
C GLY A 138 -20.98 -17.07 -7.08
N PRO A 139 -20.96 -15.93 -6.36
CA PRO A 139 -20.11 -15.76 -5.19
C PRO A 139 -20.70 -16.49 -3.98
N GLN A 140 -19.86 -17.25 -3.29
CA GLN A 140 -20.10 -17.77 -1.95
C GLN A 140 -19.09 -17.14 -0.99
N GLN A 141 -19.54 -16.77 0.21
CA GLN A 141 -18.67 -16.19 1.22
C GLN A 141 -18.37 -17.24 2.29
N GLN A 142 -17.11 -17.65 2.37
CA GLN A 142 -16.63 -18.60 3.37
C GLN A 142 -15.43 -18.00 4.09
N PHE A 143 -15.48 -17.96 5.43
CA PHE A 143 -14.44 -17.34 6.27
C PHE A 143 -14.08 -15.90 5.89
N GLY A 144 -15.06 -15.12 5.41
CA GLY A 144 -14.86 -13.74 4.98
C GLY A 144 -14.22 -13.57 3.60
N VAL A 145 -13.85 -14.66 2.92
CA VAL A 145 -13.30 -14.65 1.56
C VAL A 145 -14.40 -14.92 0.53
N LYS A 146 -14.37 -14.18 -0.58
CA LYS A 146 -15.29 -14.36 -1.71
C LYS A 146 -14.74 -15.42 -2.66
N GLN A 147 -15.42 -16.56 -2.72
CA GLN A 147 -15.11 -17.68 -3.58
C GLN A 147 -16.20 -17.82 -4.64
N TRP A 148 -15.87 -18.42 -5.78
CA TRP A 148 -16.81 -18.79 -6.82
C TRP A 148 -17.21 -20.24 -6.64
N GLN A 149 -18.51 -20.49 -6.50
CA GLN A 149 -19.06 -21.83 -6.60
C GLN A 149 -19.14 -22.22 -8.08
N LEU A 150 -18.57 -23.37 -8.43
CA LEU A 150 -18.56 -23.87 -9.80
C LEU A 150 -19.45 -25.11 -9.92
N ASN A 151 -20.09 -25.27 -11.07
CA ASN A 151 -20.74 -26.50 -11.50
C ASN A 151 -20.00 -27.05 -12.71
N SER A 152 -19.20 -28.09 -12.53
CA SER A 152 -18.40 -28.69 -13.63
C SER A 152 -19.20 -29.77 -14.35
N GLU A 153 -19.02 -29.90 -15.66
CA GLU A 153 -19.70 -30.96 -16.42
C GLU A 153 -19.33 -32.37 -15.93
N SER A 154 -20.31 -33.27 -16.00
CA SER A 154 -20.17 -34.66 -15.56
C SER A 154 -19.37 -35.55 -16.52
N ASP A 155 -19.07 -35.08 -17.74
CA ASP A 155 -18.20 -35.82 -18.67
C ASP A 155 -16.81 -35.95 -18.05
N GLN A 156 -16.36 -37.19 -17.88
CA GLN A 156 -15.05 -37.53 -17.35
C GLN A 156 -13.88 -36.80 -18.04
N ASN A 157 -14.03 -36.43 -19.31
CA ASN A 157 -12.98 -35.73 -20.04
C ASN A 157 -12.97 -34.23 -19.76
N GLN A 158 -14.10 -33.64 -19.38
CA GLN A 158 -14.30 -32.18 -19.25
C GLN A 158 -14.60 -31.74 -17.81
N GLN A 159 -14.57 -32.67 -16.87
CA GLN A 159 -14.67 -32.38 -15.45
C GLN A 159 -13.37 -31.79 -14.90
N MET A 160 -13.49 -30.85 -13.96
CA MET A 160 -12.40 -30.47 -13.08
C MET A 160 -11.92 -31.71 -12.29
N ARG A 161 -10.60 -31.85 -12.07
CA ARG A 161 -10.02 -33.03 -11.40
C ARG A 161 -8.81 -32.70 -10.54
N SER A 162 -8.44 -33.63 -9.67
CA SER A 162 -7.20 -33.56 -8.88
C SER A 162 -5.97 -33.29 -9.76
N GLY A 163 -5.14 -32.34 -9.32
CA GLY A 163 -3.97 -31.84 -10.05
C GLY A 163 -4.23 -30.54 -10.82
N MET A 164 -5.50 -30.21 -11.11
CA MET A 164 -5.84 -28.94 -11.76
C MET A 164 -5.84 -27.75 -10.77
N SER A 165 -5.51 -27.97 -9.51
CA SER A 165 -5.36 -26.91 -8.51
C SER A 165 -4.41 -25.82 -9.03
N GLY A 166 -4.86 -24.58 -8.98
CA GLY A 166 -4.20 -23.41 -9.55
C GLY A 166 -4.53 -23.11 -11.00
N ALA A 167 -5.40 -23.91 -11.66
CA ALA A 167 -5.85 -23.63 -13.01
C ALA A 167 -6.74 -22.37 -13.08
N PRO A 168 -6.63 -21.56 -14.15
CA PRO A 168 -7.46 -20.38 -14.32
C PRO A 168 -8.92 -20.75 -14.59
N ILE A 169 -9.83 -19.94 -14.07
CA ILE A 169 -11.25 -19.94 -14.43
C ILE A 169 -11.46 -18.81 -15.42
N TYR A 170 -11.59 -19.16 -16.71
CA TYR A 170 -11.88 -18.24 -17.78
C TYR A 170 -13.39 -18.14 -17.98
N ASP A 171 -13.94 -16.96 -17.75
CA ASP A 171 -15.34 -16.63 -17.95
C ASP A 171 -15.58 -16.32 -19.43
N VAL A 172 -16.37 -17.16 -20.09
CA VAL A 172 -16.58 -17.11 -21.54
C VAL A 172 -17.39 -15.88 -21.95
N GLU A 173 -18.33 -15.45 -21.11
CA GLU A 173 -19.18 -14.28 -21.38
C GLU A 173 -18.38 -12.98 -21.27
N LEU A 174 -17.52 -12.89 -20.24
CA LEU A 174 -16.69 -11.70 -20.00
C LEU A 174 -15.38 -11.72 -20.81
N ASN A 175 -14.99 -12.87 -21.37
CA ASN A 175 -13.74 -13.10 -22.10
C ASN A 175 -12.52 -12.68 -21.26
N GLU A 176 -12.48 -13.14 -20.02
CA GLU A 176 -11.41 -12.85 -19.05
C GLU A 176 -11.26 -13.98 -18.03
N ILE A 177 -10.09 -14.10 -17.40
CA ILE A 177 -9.90 -14.95 -16.23
C ILE A 177 -10.36 -14.15 -15.01
N ASN A 178 -11.30 -14.69 -14.23
CA ASN A 178 -11.84 -14.02 -13.04
C ASN A 178 -11.70 -14.85 -11.74
N GLY A 179 -11.08 -16.03 -11.84
CA GLY A 179 -10.76 -16.85 -10.68
C GLY A 179 -9.67 -17.88 -10.94
N MET A 180 -9.31 -18.57 -9.87
CA MET A 180 -8.36 -19.68 -9.86
C MET A 180 -8.98 -20.85 -9.10
N PHE A 181 -9.05 -22.02 -9.74
CA PHE A 181 -9.52 -23.24 -9.09
C PHE A 181 -8.58 -23.65 -7.95
N PHE A 182 -9.12 -24.02 -6.78
CA PHE A 182 -8.27 -24.42 -5.65
C PHE A 182 -8.65 -25.75 -5.01
N GLU A 183 -9.93 -25.98 -4.70
CA GLU A 183 -10.34 -27.23 -4.03
C GLU A 183 -11.78 -27.63 -4.35
N TYR A 184 -12.19 -28.77 -3.76
CA TYR A 184 -13.58 -29.19 -3.69
C TYR A 184 -14.09 -29.02 -2.26
N SER A 185 -15.22 -28.35 -2.09
CA SER A 185 -15.97 -28.42 -0.85
C SER A 185 -16.66 -29.78 -0.75
N ARG A 186 -16.61 -30.38 0.43
CA ARG A 186 -17.38 -31.58 0.79
C ARG A 186 -18.52 -31.13 1.70
N GLU A 187 -19.69 -30.87 1.12
CA GLU A 187 -20.89 -30.57 1.91
C GLU A 187 -21.56 -31.85 2.41
N ASP A 188 -21.46 -32.96 1.66
CA ASP A 188 -21.94 -34.30 2.02
C ASP A 188 -20.98 -35.39 1.51
N GLU A 189 -21.06 -36.64 2.02
CA GLU A 189 -20.21 -37.77 1.60
C GLU A 189 -20.28 -38.09 0.08
N GLN A 190 -21.25 -37.52 -0.65
CA GLN A 190 -21.55 -37.86 -2.04
C GLN A 190 -21.28 -36.74 -3.06
N GLU A 191 -21.16 -35.46 -2.66
CA GLU A 191 -20.97 -34.35 -3.59
C GLU A 191 -19.68 -33.56 -3.33
N ASN A 192 -18.88 -33.42 -4.39
CA ASN A 192 -17.68 -32.58 -4.39
C ASN A 192 -18.00 -31.33 -5.23
N ILE A 193 -18.16 -30.19 -4.57
CA ILE A 193 -18.46 -28.92 -5.24
C ILE A 193 -17.15 -28.21 -5.56
N PRO A 194 -16.78 -28.04 -6.85
CA PRO A 194 -15.55 -27.32 -7.19
C PRO A 194 -15.67 -25.84 -6.80
N LEU A 195 -14.63 -25.33 -6.14
CA LEU A 195 -14.54 -23.94 -5.74
C LEU A 195 -13.35 -23.25 -6.41
N ALA A 196 -13.52 -21.98 -6.71
CA ALA A 196 -12.44 -21.11 -7.18
C ALA A 196 -12.29 -19.87 -6.31
N ILE A 197 -11.06 -19.43 -6.12
CA ILE A 197 -10.74 -18.16 -5.47
C ILE A 197 -10.90 -17.06 -6.51
N SER A 198 -11.65 -16.01 -6.19
CA SER A 198 -11.76 -14.83 -7.06
C SER A 198 -10.43 -14.09 -7.16
N LEU A 199 -10.08 -13.59 -8.35
CA LEU A 199 -8.89 -12.74 -8.50
C LEU A 199 -9.00 -11.45 -7.67
N GLU A 200 -10.23 -10.95 -7.49
CA GLU A 200 -10.54 -9.85 -6.57
C GLU A 200 -10.05 -10.14 -5.14
N SER A 201 -10.33 -11.33 -4.60
CA SER A 201 -9.89 -11.70 -3.25
C SER A 201 -8.37 -11.82 -3.15
N ILE A 202 -7.70 -12.28 -4.21
CA ILE A 202 -6.23 -12.37 -4.26
C ILE A 202 -5.60 -10.97 -4.32
N ALA A 203 -6.18 -10.07 -5.12
CA ALA A 203 -5.69 -8.71 -5.31
C ALA A 203 -5.68 -7.86 -4.03
N VAL A 204 -6.58 -8.16 -3.08
CA VAL A 204 -6.56 -7.52 -1.73
C VAL A 204 -5.22 -7.70 -1.04
N TYR A 205 -4.56 -8.84 -1.25
CA TYR A 205 -3.30 -9.20 -0.57
C TYR A 205 -2.08 -9.02 -1.47
N TRP A 206 -2.24 -9.03 -2.79
CA TRP A 206 -1.14 -8.86 -3.75
C TRP A 206 -1.39 -7.68 -4.70
N GLN A 207 -0.88 -6.51 -4.29
CA GLN A 207 -1.04 -5.21 -4.95
C GLN A 207 -0.72 -5.19 -6.47
N PRO A 208 0.30 -5.90 -6.99
CA PRO A 208 0.54 -5.94 -8.43
C PRO A 208 -0.66 -6.47 -9.24
N LEU A 209 -1.37 -7.47 -8.74
CA LEU A 209 -2.59 -7.97 -9.39
C LEU A 209 -3.73 -6.95 -9.32
N GLU A 210 -3.87 -6.24 -8.19
CA GLU A 210 -4.88 -5.17 -8.06
C GLU A 210 -4.70 -4.10 -9.14
N LYS A 211 -3.44 -3.70 -9.41
CA LYS A 211 -3.12 -2.74 -10.48
C LYS A 211 -3.56 -3.28 -11.85
N VAL A 212 -3.26 -4.54 -12.16
CA VAL A 212 -3.64 -5.18 -13.43
C VAL A 212 -5.17 -5.26 -13.58
N LEU A 213 -5.87 -5.70 -12.53
CA LEU A 213 -7.33 -5.81 -12.54
C LEU A 213 -8.01 -4.44 -12.71
N LYS A 214 -7.50 -3.39 -12.05
CA LYS A 214 -8.01 -2.02 -12.22
C LYS A 214 -7.79 -1.51 -13.64
N GLU A 215 -6.59 -1.69 -14.19
CA GLU A 215 -6.30 -1.32 -15.58
C GLU A 215 -7.23 -2.02 -16.58
N GLN A 216 -7.46 -3.33 -16.36
CA GLN A 216 -8.37 -4.10 -17.21
C GLN A 216 -9.83 -3.66 -17.06
N ASP A 217 -10.29 -3.40 -15.84
CA ASP A 217 -11.65 -2.91 -15.59
C ASP A 217 -11.89 -1.54 -16.25
N LEU A 218 -10.97 -0.59 -16.06
CA LEU A 218 -11.01 0.71 -16.73
C LEU A 218 -11.03 0.56 -18.26
N TRP A 219 -10.27 -0.39 -18.79
CA TRP A 219 -10.25 -0.68 -20.22
C TRP A 219 -11.60 -1.22 -20.72
N GLN A 220 -12.21 -2.15 -19.98
CA GLN A 220 -13.54 -2.68 -20.30
C GLN A 220 -14.59 -1.57 -20.25
N GLN A 221 -14.52 -0.69 -19.26
CA GLN A 221 -15.41 0.46 -19.12
C GLN A 221 -15.27 1.41 -20.32
N LEU A 222 -14.05 1.77 -20.72
CA LEU A 222 -13.78 2.56 -21.93
C LEU A 222 -14.34 1.91 -23.19
N LYS A 223 -14.08 0.60 -23.34
CA LYS A 223 -14.55 -0.18 -24.49
C LYS A 223 -16.08 -0.24 -24.55
N LYS A 224 -16.74 -0.43 -23.40
CA LYS A 224 -18.21 -0.48 -23.29
C LYS A 224 -18.85 0.88 -23.53
N ALA A 225 -18.24 1.94 -23.01
CA ALA A 225 -18.67 3.31 -23.28
C ALA A 225 -18.60 3.61 -24.78
N GLY A 226 -17.63 3.01 -25.47
CA GLY A 226 -17.37 3.20 -26.89
C GLY A 226 -16.78 4.59 -27.09
N ILE A 227 -15.50 4.69 -27.43
CA ILE A 227 -14.85 6.00 -27.59
C ILE A 227 -15.57 6.82 -28.67
N LEU A 228 -16.24 6.17 -29.64
CA LEU A 228 -17.10 6.81 -30.65
C LEU A 228 -18.46 7.31 -30.13
N LYS A 229 -19.03 6.81 -29.03
CA LYS A 229 -20.21 7.47 -28.40
C LYS A 229 -19.77 8.71 -27.62
N ILE A 230 -18.61 8.64 -26.99
CA ILE A 230 -17.95 9.79 -26.36
C ILE A 230 -17.48 10.78 -27.44
N GLY A 231 -17.11 10.28 -28.62
CA GLY A 231 -16.45 11.00 -29.70
C GLY A 231 -17.31 11.37 -30.91
N GLY A 232 -18.53 10.88 -31.03
CA GLY A 232 -19.43 11.21 -32.14
C GLY A 232 -19.67 12.71 -32.29
N ASP A 233 -19.57 13.44 -31.17
CA ASP A 233 -19.67 14.90 -31.11
C ASP A 233 -18.30 15.61 -30.88
N TRP A 234 -17.26 14.89 -30.44
CA TRP A 234 -16.01 15.50 -29.91
C TRP A 234 -14.73 15.06 -30.63
N PHE A 235 -14.72 13.90 -31.27
CA PHE A 235 -13.57 13.29 -31.90
C PHE A 235 -13.88 12.96 -33.36
N THR A 236 -13.63 13.91 -34.26
CA THR A 236 -13.38 13.54 -35.66
C THR A 236 -12.18 12.59 -35.73
N SER A 237 -12.12 11.71 -36.73
CA SER A 237 -11.04 10.73 -36.88
C SER A 237 -9.63 11.37 -36.82
N GLY A 238 -9.49 12.61 -37.29
CA GLY A 238 -8.26 13.40 -37.19
C GLY A 238 -7.98 13.93 -35.77
N ALA A 239 -8.99 14.41 -35.05
CA ALA A 239 -8.83 14.88 -33.67
C ALA A 239 -8.45 13.74 -32.72
N PHE A 240 -9.01 12.55 -32.94
CA PHE A 240 -8.65 11.34 -32.19
C PHE A 240 -7.21 10.90 -32.44
N GLN A 241 -6.75 10.91 -33.70
CA GLN A 241 -5.35 10.63 -34.02
C GLN A 241 -4.39 11.65 -33.38
N ASN A 242 -4.77 12.92 -33.32
CA ASN A 242 -3.96 13.94 -32.65
C ASN A 242 -3.93 13.75 -31.13
N LEU A 243 -5.08 13.51 -30.49
CA LEU A 243 -5.17 13.15 -29.07
C LEU A 243 -4.28 11.94 -28.74
N TYR A 244 -4.38 10.90 -29.57
CA TYR A 244 -3.55 9.70 -29.45
C TYR A 244 -2.06 10.03 -29.52
N GLN A 245 -1.67 10.75 -30.56
CA GLN A 245 -0.27 11.14 -30.78
C GLN A 245 0.22 11.96 -29.59
N ASP A 246 -0.57 12.90 -29.11
CA ASP A 246 -0.19 13.78 -28.01
C ASP A 246 -0.08 13.00 -26.68
N PHE A 247 -0.98 12.06 -26.38
CA PHE A 247 -0.86 11.18 -25.22
C PHE A 247 0.41 10.31 -25.29
N PHE A 248 0.58 9.52 -26.34
CA PHE A 248 1.72 8.60 -26.44
C PHE A 248 3.07 9.32 -26.57
N ARG A 249 3.10 10.52 -27.17
CA ARG A 249 4.28 11.41 -27.13
C ARG A 249 4.61 11.85 -25.71
N SER A 250 3.58 12.19 -24.94
CA SER A 250 3.74 12.67 -23.57
C SER A 250 4.08 11.58 -22.55
N THR A 251 3.76 10.32 -22.85
CA THR A 251 4.07 9.12 -22.03
C THR A 251 5.20 8.24 -22.59
N LEU A 252 5.87 8.70 -23.65
CA LEU A 252 7.07 8.10 -24.27
C LEU A 252 6.92 6.80 -25.06
N SER A 253 5.71 6.29 -25.31
CA SER A 253 5.53 5.05 -26.08
C SER A 253 5.40 5.35 -27.59
N SER A 254 6.53 5.67 -28.22
CA SER A 254 6.57 6.35 -29.53
C SER A 254 6.46 5.46 -30.77
N HIS A 255 6.74 4.15 -30.66
CA HIS A 255 6.85 3.28 -31.84
C HIS A 255 5.53 2.80 -32.44
N LEU A 256 4.38 3.18 -31.89
CA LEU A 256 3.12 2.57 -32.30
C LEU A 256 2.12 3.63 -32.75
N LYS A 257 1.97 3.73 -34.08
CA LYS A 257 0.85 4.42 -34.74
C LYS A 257 -0.29 3.42 -34.89
N PRO A 258 -1.30 3.40 -34.01
CA PRO A 258 -2.48 2.58 -34.18
C PRO A 258 -3.17 3.02 -35.46
N LYS A 259 -3.63 2.06 -36.24
CA LYS A 259 -4.33 2.36 -37.49
C LYS A 259 -5.78 2.72 -37.20
N CYS A 260 -6.32 2.27 -36.07
CA CYS A 260 -7.71 2.47 -35.69
C CYS A 260 -7.93 2.47 -34.15
N GLU A 261 -9.17 2.72 -33.72
CA GLU A 261 -9.60 2.73 -32.31
C GLU A 261 -9.33 1.41 -31.58
N SER A 262 -9.64 0.27 -32.22
CA SER A 262 -9.39 -1.04 -31.60
C SER A 262 -7.91 -1.24 -31.33
N ASP A 263 -7.02 -0.74 -32.19
CA ASP A 263 -5.58 -0.82 -31.98
C ASP A 263 -5.15 0.02 -30.77
N LEU A 264 -5.75 1.20 -30.54
CA LEU A 264 -5.46 2.02 -29.35
C LEU A 264 -5.91 1.28 -28.08
N LEU A 265 -7.16 0.83 -28.02
CA LEU A 265 -7.68 0.16 -26.83
C LEU A 265 -6.83 -1.07 -26.51
N GLU A 266 -6.55 -1.91 -27.50
CA GLU A 266 -5.66 -3.06 -27.33
C GLU A 266 -4.26 -2.62 -26.86
N LYS A 267 -3.74 -1.50 -27.37
CA LYS A 267 -2.45 -0.96 -26.92
C LYS A 267 -2.47 -0.52 -25.46
N LEU A 268 -3.46 0.27 -25.03
CA LEU A 268 -3.61 0.70 -23.64
C LEU A 268 -3.68 -0.49 -22.69
N ARG A 269 -4.41 -1.54 -23.11
CA ARG A 269 -4.49 -2.81 -22.38
C ARG A 269 -3.12 -3.49 -22.29
N GLU A 270 -2.43 -3.61 -23.41
CA GLU A 270 -1.11 -4.25 -23.47
C GLU A 270 -0.08 -3.49 -22.65
N THR A 271 -0.11 -2.16 -22.63
CA THR A 271 0.85 -1.33 -21.90
C THR A 271 0.47 -1.10 -20.44
N GLY A 272 -0.79 -1.39 -20.06
CA GLY A 272 -1.30 -1.08 -18.72
C GLY A 272 -1.31 0.43 -18.45
N THR A 273 -1.64 1.23 -19.46
CA THR A 273 -1.63 2.71 -19.40
C THR A 273 -3.03 3.30 -19.58
N THR A 274 -4.07 2.53 -19.27
CA THR A 274 -5.46 2.94 -19.42
C THR A 274 -5.80 4.05 -18.43
N GLN A 275 -5.40 3.93 -17.16
CA GLN A 275 -5.60 5.00 -16.18
C GLN A 275 -4.86 6.28 -16.59
N GLU A 276 -3.63 6.15 -17.11
CA GLU A 276 -2.84 7.31 -17.58
C GLU A 276 -3.52 8.01 -18.75
N PHE A 277 -4.15 7.25 -19.66
CA PHE A 277 -4.93 7.80 -20.76
C PHE A 277 -6.21 8.49 -20.28
N ILE A 278 -6.89 7.93 -19.27
CA ILE A 278 -8.06 8.56 -18.66
C ILE A 278 -7.66 9.87 -17.97
N ASP A 279 -6.57 9.85 -17.22
CA ASP A 279 -6.00 11.03 -16.58
C ASP A 279 -5.63 12.08 -17.65
N TYR A 280 -5.00 11.66 -18.75
CA TYR A 280 -4.68 12.54 -19.88
C TYR A 280 -5.91 13.25 -20.43
N ILE A 281 -6.98 12.50 -20.73
CA ILE A 281 -8.23 13.05 -21.26
C ILE A 281 -8.84 14.01 -20.25
N SER A 282 -8.95 13.59 -18.98
CA SER A 282 -9.55 14.40 -17.91
C SER A 282 -8.86 15.75 -17.73
N VAL A 283 -7.54 15.77 -17.95
CA VAL A 283 -6.71 16.96 -17.79
C VAL A 283 -6.73 17.86 -19.03
N ASN A 284 -6.45 17.29 -20.21
CA ASN A 284 -6.23 18.09 -21.43
C ASN A 284 -7.54 18.34 -22.19
N HIS A 285 -8.57 17.56 -21.92
CA HIS A 285 -9.85 17.61 -22.58
C HIS A 285 -11.00 17.55 -21.56
N PRO A 286 -11.08 18.52 -20.61
CA PRO A 286 -12.05 18.50 -19.52
C PRO A 286 -13.51 18.61 -19.99
N LEU A 287 -13.74 18.98 -21.25
CA LEU A 287 -15.08 18.97 -21.87
C LEU A 287 -15.57 17.55 -22.20
N ILE A 288 -14.68 16.56 -22.19
CA ILE A 288 -15.02 15.15 -22.37
C ILE A 288 -15.39 14.62 -20.99
N PRO A 289 -16.68 14.28 -20.75
CA PRO A 289 -17.15 13.85 -19.44
C PRO A 289 -16.82 12.37 -19.24
N ILE A 290 -15.53 12.03 -19.28
CA ILE A 290 -15.05 10.65 -19.17
C ILE A 290 -15.44 10.01 -17.84
N ASP A 291 -15.61 10.82 -16.81
CA ASP A 291 -16.12 10.49 -15.48
C ASP A 291 -17.58 10.01 -15.48
N GLN A 292 -18.39 10.39 -16.48
CA GLN A 292 -19.76 9.87 -16.64
C GLN A 292 -19.79 8.45 -17.18
N TYR A 293 -18.73 8.04 -17.88
CA TYR A 293 -18.62 6.75 -18.56
C TYR A 293 -17.74 5.75 -17.83
N ILE A 294 -16.82 6.25 -17.00
CA ILE A 294 -15.88 5.46 -16.24
C ILE A 294 -16.17 5.68 -14.76
N HIS A 295 -16.64 4.62 -14.12
CA HIS A 295 -16.56 4.45 -12.69
C HIS A 295 -15.10 4.19 -12.33
N VAL A 296 -14.28 5.25 -12.33
CA VAL A 296 -12.98 5.20 -11.67
C VAL A 296 -13.32 4.93 -10.22
N SER A 297 -12.97 3.75 -9.70
CA SER A 297 -13.25 3.36 -8.32
C SER A 297 -12.94 4.55 -7.43
N ASN A 298 -13.95 5.19 -6.84
CA ASN A 298 -13.86 6.54 -6.25
C ASN A 298 -12.56 6.66 -5.47
N SER A 299 -11.54 7.28 -6.08
CA SER A 299 -10.24 7.36 -5.46
C SER A 299 -10.40 8.38 -4.36
N VAL A 300 -10.43 7.91 -3.12
CA VAL A 300 -10.57 8.77 -1.97
C VAL A 300 -9.38 9.72 -1.96
N CYS A 301 -9.64 11.00 -2.23
CA CYS A 301 -8.63 12.02 -2.25
C CYS A 301 -8.47 12.59 -0.84
N PHE A 302 -7.29 12.40 -0.26
CA PHE A 302 -6.95 13.07 1.00
C PHE A 302 -6.16 14.34 0.71
N LEU A 303 -6.64 15.47 1.23
CA LEU A 303 -6.06 16.80 0.98
C LEU A 303 -4.80 17.11 1.82
N ASN A 304 -4.33 16.19 2.67
CA ASN A 304 -3.17 16.40 3.56
C ASN A 304 -1.82 16.56 2.85
N ARG A 305 -1.78 16.54 1.51
CA ARG A 305 -0.54 16.63 0.75
C ARG A 305 -0.46 17.83 -0.18
N GLU A 306 -1.36 18.79 -0.01
CA GLU A 306 -1.38 20.00 -0.83
C GLU A 306 -0.12 20.84 -0.63
N ASP A 307 0.41 20.93 0.59
CA ASP A 307 1.64 21.68 0.87
C ASP A 307 2.87 21.03 0.23
N GLU A 308 3.04 19.72 0.39
CA GLU A 308 4.12 18.98 -0.25
C GLU A 308 4.00 19.02 -1.78
N LYS A 309 2.77 18.86 -2.32
CA LYS A 309 2.49 18.93 -3.75
C LYS A 309 2.80 20.32 -4.30
N LYS A 310 2.34 21.38 -3.63
CA LYS A 310 2.61 22.77 -4.01
C LYS A 310 4.11 23.05 -4.03
N ALA A 311 4.81 22.71 -2.94
CA ALA A 311 6.27 22.85 -2.85
C ALA A 311 7.01 22.06 -3.94
N ALA A 312 6.44 20.97 -4.44
CA ALA A 312 7.01 20.17 -5.52
C ALA A 312 6.78 20.76 -6.92
N CYS A 313 5.65 21.43 -7.13
CA CYS A 313 5.14 21.83 -8.44
C CYS A 313 5.39 23.30 -8.78
N GLU A 314 5.59 24.16 -7.78
CA GLU A 314 5.90 25.58 -7.96
C GLU A 314 7.03 25.83 -8.98
N SER A 315 6.97 26.96 -9.70
CA SER A 315 7.98 27.32 -10.71
C SER A 315 9.41 27.44 -10.13
N LEU A 316 9.51 27.85 -8.86
CA LEU A 316 10.75 27.98 -8.09
C LEU A 316 11.06 26.76 -7.21
N ALA A 317 10.31 25.66 -7.35
CA ALA A 317 10.57 24.43 -6.61
C ALA A 317 12.00 23.95 -6.83
N ALA A 318 12.61 23.39 -5.78
CA ALA A 318 13.95 22.81 -5.88
C ALA A 318 14.01 21.76 -7.00
N PRO A 319 15.14 21.66 -7.74
CA PRO A 319 15.27 20.70 -8.82
C PRO A 319 15.13 19.27 -8.30
N TYR A 320 15.68 18.98 -7.12
CA TYR A 320 15.63 17.66 -6.49
C TYR A 320 14.96 17.75 -5.12
N ILE A 321 13.88 17.00 -4.93
CA ILE A 321 13.14 16.90 -3.66
C ILE A 321 13.02 15.44 -3.27
N PHE A 322 13.30 15.14 -2.01
CA PHE A 322 13.13 13.83 -1.41
C PHE A 322 11.99 13.88 -0.39
N PHE A 323 10.88 13.23 -0.67
CA PHE A 323 9.78 13.02 0.26
C PHE A 323 10.09 11.82 1.14
N GLU A 324 10.43 12.12 2.39
CA GLU A 324 10.78 11.12 3.38
C GLU A 324 9.59 10.89 4.30
N GLY A 325 9.18 9.63 4.43
CA GLY A 325 8.10 9.28 5.34
C GLY A 325 8.04 7.78 5.57
N PRO A 326 7.46 7.34 6.70
CA PRO A 326 7.25 5.94 6.96
C PRO A 326 6.30 5.24 5.97
N MET A 327 6.15 3.92 6.14
CA MET A 327 5.19 3.16 5.34
C MET A 327 3.77 3.70 5.57
N GLY A 328 2.98 3.76 4.49
CA GLY A 328 1.62 4.27 4.58
C GLY A 328 1.50 5.78 4.69
N TYR A 329 2.52 6.61 4.42
CA TYR A 329 2.33 8.08 4.48
C TYR A 329 1.71 8.68 3.19
N GLY A 330 1.31 7.85 2.22
CA GLY A 330 0.75 8.32 0.94
C GLY A 330 1.81 8.83 -0.05
N LYS A 331 3.08 8.42 0.13
CA LYS A 331 4.22 8.79 -0.73
C LYS A 331 3.98 8.54 -2.22
N THR A 332 3.63 7.31 -2.59
CA THR A 332 3.35 6.91 -3.97
C THR A 332 2.24 7.75 -4.59
N LYS A 333 1.16 7.99 -3.82
CA LYS A 333 0.03 8.80 -4.29
C LYS A 333 0.41 10.27 -4.46
N LEU A 334 1.23 10.82 -3.56
CA LEU A 334 1.79 12.17 -3.70
C LEU A 334 2.65 12.28 -4.97
N LEU A 335 3.53 11.32 -5.25
CA LEU A 335 4.33 11.32 -6.49
C LEU A 335 3.43 11.28 -7.73
N ASP A 336 2.37 10.48 -7.71
CA ASP A 336 1.37 10.43 -8.80
C ASP A 336 0.66 11.78 -8.99
N GLU A 337 0.21 12.44 -7.92
CA GLU A 337 -0.42 13.77 -8.02
C GLU A 337 0.57 14.85 -8.51
N ILE A 338 1.83 14.82 -8.06
CA ILE A 338 2.89 15.71 -8.55
C ILE A 338 3.14 15.48 -10.04
N ARG A 339 3.17 14.21 -10.46
CA ARG A 339 3.31 13.82 -11.86
C ARG A 339 2.15 14.37 -12.68
N LYS A 340 0.90 14.15 -12.25
CA LYS A 340 -0.29 14.69 -12.91
C LYS A 340 -0.22 16.21 -13.06
N GLU A 341 0.20 16.93 -12.02
CA GLU A 341 0.30 18.39 -12.06
C GLU A 341 1.36 18.89 -13.07
N HIS A 342 2.55 18.31 -13.06
CA HIS A 342 3.59 18.64 -14.04
C HIS A 342 3.17 18.26 -15.46
N PHE A 343 2.47 17.13 -15.59
CA PHE A 343 1.90 16.70 -16.85
C PHE A 343 0.92 17.74 -17.42
N ARG A 344 0.02 18.32 -16.60
CA ARG A 344 -0.87 19.44 -17.02
C ARG A 344 -0.07 20.66 -17.47
N ALA A 345 1.07 20.89 -16.83
CA ALA A 345 2.01 21.97 -17.18
C ALA A 345 2.93 21.63 -18.38
N LYS A 346 2.61 20.56 -19.15
CA LYS A 346 3.36 20.10 -20.34
C LYS A 346 4.80 19.69 -20.04
N TRP A 347 5.03 19.06 -18.90
CA TRP A 347 6.29 18.39 -18.62
C TRP A 347 6.28 16.98 -19.16
N LEU A 348 7.44 16.54 -19.66
CA LEU A 348 7.67 15.13 -19.94
C LEU A 348 7.85 14.40 -18.60
N CYS A 349 7.02 13.41 -18.30
CA CYS A 349 7.03 12.76 -16.99
C CYS A 349 7.52 11.30 -17.10
N ILE A 350 8.52 10.94 -16.31
CA ILE A 350 9.18 9.63 -16.35
C ILE A 350 9.21 9.03 -14.96
N SER A 351 8.39 8.00 -14.75
CA SER A 351 8.33 7.28 -13.48
C SER A 351 9.25 6.08 -13.48
N LEU A 352 10.17 6.05 -12.52
CA LEU A 352 11.12 4.98 -12.25
C LEU A 352 10.65 4.20 -11.03
N GLU A 353 10.72 2.88 -11.10
CA GLU A 353 10.32 1.98 -10.02
C GLU A 353 11.55 1.27 -9.47
N SER A 354 11.70 1.26 -8.15
CA SER A 354 12.64 0.37 -7.50
C SER A 354 12.08 -1.07 -7.48
N SER A 355 12.89 -2.03 -7.92
CA SER A 355 12.63 -3.46 -7.77
C SER A 355 13.04 -3.95 -6.38
N ASP A 356 12.59 -5.15 -6.02
CA ASP A 356 12.95 -5.81 -4.74
C ASP A 356 14.41 -6.28 -4.70
N LYS A 357 15.10 -6.33 -5.85
CA LYS A 357 16.53 -6.63 -5.94
C LYS A 357 17.33 -5.31 -5.85
N PRO A 358 18.54 -5.31 -5.25
CA PRO A 358 19.41 -4.14 -5.28
C PRO A 358 19.63 -3.69 -6.72
N GLN A 359 19.16 -2.49 -7.07
CA GLN A 359 19.25 -1.98 -8.43
C GLN A 359 20.64 -1.43 -8.69
N SER A 360 21.28 -1.90 -9.75
CA SER A 360 22.46 -1.27 -10.33
C SER A 360 22.10 0.06 -11.00
N THR A 361 23.08 0.94 -11.25
CA THR A 361 22.89 2.13 -12.11
C THR A 361 22.34 1.74 -13.48
N ILE A 362 22.78 0.61 -13.99
CA ILE A 362 22.35 0.03 -15.26
C ILE A 362 20.85 -0.27 -15.24
N ASP A 363 20.29 -0.75 -14.14
CA ASP A 363 18.85 -1.08 -14.07
C ASP A 363 17.98 0.18 -14.18
N LEU A 364 18.36 1.25 -13.48
CA LEU A 364 17.67 2.54 -13.56
C LEU A 364 17.80 3.15 -14.96
N LEU A 365 18.99 3.08 -15.56
CA LEU A 365 19.20 3.51 -16.93
C LEU A 365 18.37 2.69 -17.91
N THR A 366 18.36 1.37 -17.77
CA THR A 366 17.57 0.46 -18.61
C THR A 366 16.08 0.80 -18.55
N GLN A 367 15.55 1.15 -17.36
CA GLN A 367 14.18 1.66 -17.25
C GLN A 367 13.97 2.97 -18.02
N ILE A 368 14.93 3.89 -17.97
CA ILE A 368 14.88 5.15 -18.74
C ILE A 368 14.89 4.84 -20.24
N TYR A 369 15.82 4.01 -20.70
CA TYR A 369 15.96 3.60 -22.11
C TYR A 369 14.69 2.93 -22.62
N ASN A 370 14.18 1.94 -21.89
CA ASN A 370 12.95 1.24 -22.23
C ASN A 370 11.74 2.18 -22.27
N LYS A 371 11.66 3.14 -21.35
CA LYS A 371 10.59 4.14 -21.36
C LYS A 371 10.74 5.10 -22.52
N MET A 372 11.96 5.48 -22.90
CA MET A 372 12.23 6.45 -23.96
C MET A 372 12.31 5.85 -25.37
N ASP A 373 12.23 4.53 -25.49
CA ASP A 373 12.30 3.83 -26.78
C ASP A 373 13.67 4.04 -27.44
N ILE A 374 14.74 3.96 -26.65
CA ILE A 374 16.11 4.14 -27.11
C ILE A 374 16.78 2.76 -27.07
N ASP A 375 17.27 2.28 -28.22
CA ASP A 375 18.05 1.05 -28.31
C ASP A 375 19.29 1.15 -27.40
N PHE A 376 19.30 0.33 -26.35
CA PHE A 376 20.36 0.27 -25.36
C PHE A 376 21.09 -1.06 -25.46
N THR A 377 22.33 -1.03 -25.94
CA THR A 377 23.26 -2.15 -25.87
C THR A 377 24.19 -1.93 -24.69
N LEU A 378 24.09 -2.81 -23.69
CA LEU A 378 24.98 -2.87 -22.53
C LEU A 378 26.39 -3.32 -22.95
N ASP A 379 27.12 -2.51 -23.71
CA ASP A 379 28.56 -2.70 -23.81
C ASP A 379 29.19 -2.15 -22.54
N SER A 380 29.79 -3.04 -21.74
CA SER A 380 30.30 -2.79 -20.39
C SER A 380 31.45 -1.76 -20.31
N SER A 381 31.75 -1.05 -21.40
CA SER A 381 32.77 -0.02 -21.51
C SER A 381 32.26 1.33 -22.03
N ASP A 382 30.97 1.48 -22.31
CA ASP A 382 30.44 2.71 -22.91
C ASP A 382 30.46 3.90 -21.93
N ASP A 383 30.88 5.06 -22.46
CA ASP A 383 31.00 6.33 -21.75
C ASP A 383 29.59 6.85 -21.39
N ILE A 384 29.31 6.99 -20.08
CA ILE A 384 28.09 7.61 -19.52
C ILE A 384 27.78 8.95 -20.21
N GLN A 385 28.78 9.67 -20.70
CA GLN A 385 28.57 10.90 -21.44
C GLN A 385 27.81 10.69 -22.76
N SER A 386 28.11 9.61 -23.49
CA SER A 386 27.42 9.29 -24.75
C SER A 386 25.95 8.98 -24.51
N ASP A 387 25.68 8.28 -23.41
CA ASP A 387 24.35 7.93 -22.92
C ASP A 387 23.54 9.16 -22.53
N VAL A 388 24.16 10.08 -21.78
CA VAL A 388 23.56 11.37 -21.42
C VAL A 388 23.17 12.16 -22.67
N ILE A 389 24.02 12.21 -23.69
CA ILE A 389 23.73 12.95 -24.93
C ILE A 389 22.58 12.30 -25.70
N ARG A 390 22.57 10.96 -25.84
CA ARG A 390 21.48 10.22 -26.49
C ARG A 390 20.14 10.49 -25.81
N VAL A 391 20.11 10.38 -24.48
CA VAL A 391 18.91 10.64 -23.67
C VAL A 391 18.49 12.11 -23.76
N ALA A 392 19.42 13.05 -23.67
CA ALA A 392 19.14 14.49 -23.78
C ALA A 392 18.50 14.84 -25.13
N ASN A 393 19.10 14.40 -26.24
CA ASN A 393 18.58 14.63 -27.58
C ASN A 393 17.16 14.08 -27.74
N ARG A 394 16.94 12.85 -27.24
CA ARG A 394 15.62 12.22 -27.29
C ARG A 394 14.58 13.01 -26.49
N ILE A 395 14.91 13.41 -25.26
CA ILE A 395 14.05 14.26 -24.44
C ILE A 395 13.76 15.59 -25.15
N GLU A 396 14.76 16.24 -25.74
CA GLU A 396 14.54 17.50 -26.46
C GLU A 396 13.58 17.35 -27.63
N ASP A 397 13.70 16.28 -28.41
CA ASP A 397 12.82 16.03 -29.54
C ASP A 397 11.36 15.81 -29.07
N LEU A 398 11.17 15.01 -28.02
CA LEU A 398 9.85 14.81 -27.42
C LEU A 398 9.29 16.11 -26.83
N LEU A 399 10.13 16.92 -26.18
CA LEU A 399 9.74 18.23 -25.65
C LEU A 399 9.40 19.23 -26.76
N LYS A 400 10.07 19.19 -27.92
CA LYS A 400 9.70 20.00 -29.09
C LYS A 400 8.31 19.61 -29.59
N GLU A 401 8.02 18.30 -29.65
CA GLU A 401 6.73 17.78 -30.11
C GLU A 401 5.57 18.23 -29.20
N ILE A 402 5.72 18.11 -27.87
CA ILE A 402 4.66 18.49 -26.91
C ILE A 402 4.70 19.99 -26.53
N LYS A 403 5.64 20.76 -27.09
CA LYS A 403 5.95 22.15 -26.68
C LYS A 403 6.21 22.26 -25.16
N GLY A 404 6.89 21.26 -24.62
CA GLY A 404 7.15 21.12 -23.19
C GLY A 404 8.32 21.97 -22.71
N ILE A 405 8.31 22.27 -21.41
CA ILE A 405 9.29 23.16 -20.77
C ILE A 405 10.38 22.41 -19.98
N GLY A 406 10.17 21.12 -19.69
CA GLY A 406 11.12 20.32 -18.94
C GLY A 406 10.69 18.87 -18.77
N VAL A 407 11.57 18.10 -18.13
CA VAL A 407 11.37 16.70 -17.78
C VAL A 407 11.29 16.53 -16.25
N LEU A 408 10.33 15.74 -15.80
CA LEU A 408 10.16 15.32 -14.41
C LEU A 408 10.48 13.82 -14.32
N PHE A 409 11.47 13.47 -13.51
CA PHE A 409 11.66 12.10 -13.04
C PHE A 409 10.97 11.92 -11.69
N THR A 410 10.24 10.82 -11.52
CA THR A 410 9.72 10.38 -10.21
C THR A 410 10.33 9.05 -9.85
N LEU A 411 10.78 8.87 -8.61
CA LEU A 411 11.41 7.65 -8.13
C LEU A 411 10.78 7.23 -6.81
N ASP A 412 10.09 6.08 -6.79
CA ASP A 412 9.43 5.56 -5.59
C ASP A 412 10.23 4.41 -4.95
N ASN A 413 9.99 4.17 -3.65
CA ASN A 413 10.69 3.19 -2.82
C ASN A 413 12.22 3.33 -2.82
N ALA A 414 12.70 4.58 -2.73
CA ALA A 414 14.14 4.88 -2.82
C ALA A 414 15.01 4.24 -1.72
N GLU A 415 14.42 3.74 -0.63
CA GLU A 415 15.11 2.95 0.40
C GLU A 415 15.73 1.64 -0.13
N LYS A 416 15.19 1.08 -1.21
CA LYS A 416 15.68 -0.16 -1.82
C LYS A 416 16.87 0.05 -2.76
N ILE A 417 17.23 1.31 -3.04
CA ILE A 417 18.36 1.66 -3.90
C ILE A 417 19.59 1.81 -3.02
N SER A 418 20.62 0.99 -3.31
CA SER A 418 21.89 1.09 -2.57
C SER A 418 22.54 2.45 -2.80
N LEU A 419 23.07 3.03 -1.72
CA LEU A 419 23.77 4.33 -1.75
C LEU A 419 24.97 4.34 -2.69
N GLU A 420 25.53 3.18 -3.01
CA GLU A 420 26.63 3.02 -3.98
C GLU A 420 26.19 3.33 -5.41
N ILE A 421 24.92 3.10 -5.74
CA ILE A 421 24.29 3.42 -7.05
C ILE A 421 23.79 4.86 -7.12
N VAL A 422 23.34 5.41 -5.98
CA VAL A 422 22.84 6.78 -5.91
C VAL A 422 23.89 7.77 -6.42
N LYS A 423 25.16 7.61 -6.05
CA LYS A 423 26.19 8.57 -6.47
C LYS A 423 26.41 8.55 -8.00
N PRO A 424 26.73 7.42 -8.66
CA PRO A 424 26.92 7.40 -10.11
C PRO A 424 25.67 7.82 -10.90
N PHE A 425 24.50 7.29 -10.54
CA PHE A 425 23.27 7.62 -11.28
C PHE A 425 22.92 9.12 -11.19
N PHE A 426 23.09 9.72 -10.02
CA PHE A 426 22.71 11.13 -9.84
C PHE A 426 23.80 12.11 -10.27
N GLN A 427 25.03 11.90 -9.81
CA GLN A 427 26.12 12.83 -10.06
C GLN A 427 26.64 12.69 -11.48
N ASP A 428 26.79 11.46 -11.98
CA ASP A 428 27.39 11.25 -13.30
C ASP A 428 26.36 11.29 -14.41
N PHE A 429 25.13 10.78 -14.19
CA PHE A 429 24.10 10.80 -15.22
C PHE A 429 23.12 11.98 -15.08
N LEU A 430 22.31 12.06 -14.02
CA LEU A 430 21.23 13.08 -13.92
C LEU A 430 21.74 14.53 -13.93
N HIS A 431 22.85 14.81 -13.24
CA HIS A 431 23.42 16.16 -13.21
C HIS A 431 23.93 16.60 -14.59
N ARG A 432 24.57 15.68 -15.33
CA ARG A 432 25.03 15.96 -16.69
C ARG A 432 23.85 16.11 -17.65
N LEU A 433 22.83 15.24 -17.53
CA LEU A 433 21.59 15.36 -18.29
C LEU A 433 20.89 16.71 -18.03
N ALA A 434 20.81 17.15 -16.78
CA ALA A 434 20.27 18.46 -16.43
C ALA A 434 21.07 19.62 -17.04
N THR A 435 22.40 19.46 -17.15
CA THR A 435 23.28 20.45 -17.78
C THR A 435 23.05 20.53 -19.29
N GLU A 436 22.97 19.38 -19.97
CA GLU A 436 22.68 19.32 -21.40
C GLU A 436 21.30 19.91 -21.72
N LEU A 437 20.25 19.52 -20.99
CA LEU A 437 18.89 20.05 -21.17
C LEU A 437 18.81 21.57 -20.93
N ARG A 438 19.59 22.10 -19.97
CA ARG A 438 19.62 23.54 -19.69
C ARG A 438 20.21 24.33 -20.85
N ARG A 439 21.15 23.77 -21.62
CA ARG A 439 21.67 24.42 -22.85
C ARG A 439 20.57 24.61 -23.89
N GLY A 440 19.62 23.68 -23.97
CA GLY A 440 18.39 23.77 -24.77
C GLY A 440 17.27 24.60 -24.13
N GLY A 441 17.53 25.28 -23.00
CA GLY A 441 16.52 26.06 -22.27
C GLY A 441 15.45 25.21 -21.58
N LYS A 442 15.71 23.92 -21.35
CA LYS A 442 14.79 22.98 -20.69
C LYS A 442 15.18 22.76 -19.23
N GLN A 443 14.20 22.42 -18.41
CA GLN A 443 14.40 22.12 -16.99
C GLN A 443 14.37 20.60 -16.73
N LEU A 444 15.11 20.15 -15.72
CA LEU A 444 15.02 18.81 -15.18
C LEU A 444 14.63 18.89 -13.70
N ARG A 445 13.62 18.11 -13.31
CA ARG A 445 13.21 17.93 -11.92
C ARG A 445 13.26 16.45 -11.56
N LEU A 446 13.58 16.17 -10.31
CA LEU A 446 13.48 14.84 -9.72
C LEU A 446 12.68 14.91 -8.41
N ARG A 447 11.74 13.98 -8.28
CA ARG A 447 10.92 13.82 -7.07
C ARG A 447 11.10 12.38 -6.60
N VAL A 448 11.76 12.23 -5.47
CA VAL A 448 12.06 10.94 -4.88
C VAL A 448 11.15 10.73 -3.70
N ALA A 449 10.65 9.52 -3.49
CA ALA A 449 9.97 9.15 -2.28
C ALA A 449 10.61 7.90 -1.68
N GLY A 450 10.82 7.91 -0.37
CA GLY A 450 11.41 6.76 0.31
C GLY A 450 11.26 6.78 1.83
N ARG A 451 11.77 5.72 2.46
CA ARG A 451 11.73 5.50 3.91
C ARG A 451 13.11 5.71 4.52
N TYR A 452 13.26 6.74 5.35
CA TYR A 452 14.42 6.95 6.23
C TYR A 452 15.79 7.00 5.53
N SER A 453 15.83 7.18 4.20
CA SER A 453 17.05 7.26 3.40
C SER A 453 17.39 8.68 2.98
N GLY A 454 16.52 9.67 3.24
CA GLY A 454 16.68 11.05 2.80
C GLY A 454 17.98 11.68 3.31
N VAL A 455 18.33 11.45 4.58
CA VAL A 455 19.58 11.98 5.17
C VAL A 455 20.82 11.41 4.49
N ASP A 456 20.84 10.10 4.22
CA ASP A 456 21.98 9.48 3.56
C ASP A 456 22.09 9.89 2.09
N TRP A 457 20.94 10.11 1.45
CA TRP A 457 20.85 10.71 0.12
C TRP A 457 21.37 12.15 0.11
N ALA A 458 20.98 13.00 1.06
CA ALA A 458 21.46 14.39 1.14
C ALA A 458 22.97 14.50 1.41
N LYS A 459 23.57 13.55 2.14
CA LYS A 459 25.04 13.49 2.28
C LYS A 459 25.76 13.20 0.95
N ARG A 460 25.07 12.60 -0.02
CA ARG A 460 25.62 12.20 -1.33
C ARG A 460 25.18 13.11 -2.46
N LEU A 461 24.06 13.81 -2.30
CA LEU A 461 23.40 14.61 -3.33
C LEU A 461 23.27 16.05 -2.83
N ASP A 462 24.00 16.96 -3.45
CA ASP A 462 23.89 18.39 -3.20
C ASP A 462 23.60 19.12 -4.52
N PRO A 463 22.48 19.87 -4.65
CA PRO A 463 21.43 20.09 -3.64
C PRO A 463 20.25 19.11 -3.76
N ILE A 464 19.89 18.42 -2.68
CA ILE A 464 18.57 17.76 -2.54
C ILE A 464 17.85 18.30 -1.31
N VAL A 465 16.58 18.67 -1.46
CA VAL A 465 15.75 19.13 -0.35
C VAL A 465 14.97 17.96 0.21
N ILE A 466 15.22 17.61 1.48
CA ILE A 466 14.43 16.60 2.19
C ILE A 466 13.15 17.26 2.72
N ARG A 467 12.01 16.62 2.48
CA ARG A 467 10.70 16.97 3.02
C ARG A 467 10.17 15.80 3.82
N MET A 468 10.22 15.93 5.15
CA MET A 468 9.59 14.96 6.06
C MET A 468 8.08 15.06 5.95
N MET A 469 7.42 13.93 5.71
CA MET A 469 5.97 13.86 5.63
C MET A 469 5.37 13.62 7.03
N SER A 470 4.32 14.36 7.35
CA SER A 470 3.56 14.20 8.59
C SER A 470 2.46 13.13 8.46
N PRO A 471 1.98 12.51 9.55
CA PRO A 471 0.76 11.69 9.54
C PRO A 471 -0.46 12.48 9.06
N PHE A 472 -1.55 11.78 8.73
CA PHE A 472 -2.82 12.43 8.38
C PHE A 472 -3.49 13.01 9.62
N GLU A 473 -3.73 14.33 9.59
CA GLU A 473 -4.62 14.98 10.54
C GLU A 473 -6.08 14.60 10.26
N ILE A 474 -6.87 14.52 11.33
CA ILE A 474 -8.29 14.14 11.24
C ILE A 474 -9.10 15.08 10.35
N LYS A 475 -8.76 16.37 10.27
CA LYS A 475 -9.47 17.35 9.41
C LYS A 475 -9.48 16.91 7.94
N TYR A 476 -8.38 16.35 7.45
CA TYR A 476 -8.26 15.88 6.07
C TYR A 476 -8.99 14.56 5.85
N VAL A 477 -9.09 13.72 6.88
CA VAL A 477 -9.90 12.50 6.84
C VAL A 477 -11.39 12.86 6.82
N GLU A 478 -11.80 13.87 7.59
CA GLU A 478 -13.16 14.41 7.58
C GLU A 478 -13.53 15.00 6.23
N GLU A 479 -12.65 15.77 5.59
CA GLU A 479 -12.86 16.27 4.23
C GLU A 479 -13.00 15.14 3.20
N ALA A 480 -12.16 14.10 3.31
CA ALA A 480 -12.27 12.91 2.46
C ALA A 480 -13.60 12.16 2.66
N VAL A 481 -14.09 12.07 3.91
CA VAL A 481 -15.41 11.52 4.24
C VAL A 481 -16.52 12.40 3.66
N LYS A 482 -16.46 13.73 3.82
CA LYS A 482 -17.48 14.67 3.29
C LYS A 482 -17.60 14.57 1.77
N SER A 483 -16.47 14.50 1.07
CA SER A 483 -16.45 14.44 -0.39
C SER A 483 -16.91 13.07 -0.91
N SER A 484 -16.52 11.99 -0.25
CA SER A 484 -16.80 10.63 -0.71
C SER A 484 -18.16 10.09 -0.25
N LEU A 485 -18.66 10.56 0.90
CA LEU A 485 -19.88 10.10 1.56
C LEU A 485 -20.82 11.29 1.87
N PRO A 486 -21.27 12.05 0.86
CA PRO A 486 -21.99 13.31 1.04
C PRO A 486 -23.33 13.17 1.77
N LYS A 487 -23.92 11.97 1.87
CA LYS A 487 -25.17 11.74 2.61
C LYS A 487 -24.99 11.51 4.11
N GLN A 488 -23.75 11.43 4.60
CA GLN A 488 -23.49 11.16 6.03
C GLN A 488 -23.66 12.42 6.88
N LYS A 489 -24.42 12.29 7.98
CA LYS A 489 -24.76 13.42 8.88
C LYS A 489 -23.62 13.85 9.82
N PHE A 490 -22.68 12.95 10.11
CA PHE A 490 -21.63 13.17 11.12
C PHE A 490 -20.24 12.83 10.58
N PRO A 491 -19.73 13.56 9.57
CA PRO A 491 -18.47 13.23 8.89
C PRO A 491 -17.27 13.22 9.84
N ALA A 492 -17.23 14.10 10.85
CA ALA A 492 -16.16 14.13 11.85
C ALA A 492 -16.09 12.83 12.66
N LEU A 493 -17.25 12.32 13.11
CA LEU A 493 -17.30 11.07 13.86
C LEU A 493 -16.98 9.85 12.98
N TYR A 494 -17.39 9.85 11.71
CA TYR A 494 -16.95 8.84 10.74
C TYR A 494 -15.44 8.86 10.55
N ALA A 495 -14.86 10.04 10.34
CA ALA A 495 -13.42 10.20 10.20
C ALA A 495 -12.67 9.72 11.45
N ALA A 496 -13.19 9.99 12.64
CA ALA A 496 -12.59 9.56 13.89
C ALA A 496 -12.63 8.03 14.06
N ASN A 497 -13.78 7.39 13.80
CA ASN A 497 -13.90 5.93 13.86
C ASN A 497 -13.02 5.26 12.81
N LEU A 498 -12.96 5.83 11.60
CA LEU A 498 -12.12 5.35 10.53
C LEU A 498 -10.64 5.45 10.91
N MET A 499 -10.17 6.60 11.40
CA MET A 499 -8.80 6.82 11.86
C MET A 499 -8.43 5.86 13.00
N TYR A 500 -9.34 5.61 13.95
CA TYR A 500 -9.12 4.66 15.03
C TYR A 500 -9.03 3.20 14.56
N ALA A 501 -9.95 2.79 13.68
CA ALA A 501 -10.01 1.43 13.15
C ALA A 501 -8.81 1.13 12.23
N SER A 502 -8.39 2.12 11.44
CA SER A 502 -7.31 2.03 10.47
C SER A 502 -5.93 2.38 11.01
N ALA A 503 -5.81 2.71 12.30
CA ALA A 503 -4.56 3.25 12.87
C ALA A 503 -4.02 4.52 12.16
N GLY A 504 -4.89 5.26 11.46
CA GLY A 504 -4.52 6.40 10.63
C GLY A 504 -3.76 6.02 9.35
N HIS A 505 -3.76 4.76 8.95
CA HIS A 505 -3.15 4.30 7.70
C HIS A 505 -4.04 4.73 6.50
N PRO A 506 -3.57 5.61 5.59
CA PRO A 506 -4.36 6.22 4.51
C PRO A 506 -4.99 5.23 3.56
N TYR A 507 -4.27 4.14 3.21
CA TYR A 507 -4.85 3.09 2.36
C TYR A 507 -6.03 2.41 3.07
N CYS A 508 -5.88 2.07 4.35
CA CYS A 508 -6.97 1.47 5.13
C CYS A 508 -8.13 2.45 5.33
N MET A 509 -7.85 3.75 5.47
CA MET A 509 -8.88 4.79 5.51
C MET A 509 -9.62 4.90 4.17
N ALA A 510 -8.91 4.94 3.04
CA ALA A 510 -9.51 5.00 1.71
C ALA A 510 -10.41 3.78 1.46
N GLU A 511 -9.90 2.58 1.72
CA GLU A 511 -10.65 1.35 1.54
C GLU A 511 -11.84 1.27 2.50
N GLY A 512 -11.69 1.76 3.74
CA GLY A 512 -12.81 1.87 4.67
C GLY A 512 -13.91 2.80 4.17
N ILE A 513 -13.57 3.97 3.63
CA ILE A 513 -14.54 4.89 3.03
C ILE A 513 -15.30 4.23 1.86
N LYS A 514 -14.57 3.54 0.97
CA LYS A 514 -15.17 2.80 -0.16
C LYS A 514 -16.13 1.72 0.33
N LYS A 515 -15.73 0.95 1.35
CA LYS A 515 -16.52 -0.17 1.91
C LYS A 515 -17.75 0.28 2.70
N ILE A 516 -17.67 1.41 3.40
CA ILE A 516 -18.83 2.01 4.09
C ILE A 516 -19.87 2.42 3.05
N GLY A 517 -19.45 3.06 1.96
CA GLY A 517 -20.34 3.52 0.90
C GLY A 517 -21.28 4.64 1.36
N ASP A 518 -21.95 5.29 0.41
CA ASP A 518 -22.84 6.44 0.68
C ASP A 518 -24.25 6.01 1.14
N ALA A 519 -24.37 4.82 1.73
CA ALA A 519 -25.64 4.33 2.26
C ALA A 519 -25.99 5.07 3.55
N PRO A 520 -27.24 5.55 3.71
CA PRO A 520 -27.66 6.17 4.97
C PRO A 520 -27.73 5.11 6.08
N GLY A 521 -27.12 5.38 7.22
CA GLY A 521 -27.12 4.48 8.37
C GLY A 521 -26.44 5.09 9.59
N ASP A 522 -26.67 4.48 10.76
CA ASP A 522 -25.92 4.82 11.97
C ASP A 522 -24.47 4.31 11.85
N ILE A 523 -23.55 5.13 12.35
CA ILE A 523 -22.10 4.87 12.36
C ILE A 523 -21.80 3.52 13.02
N SER A 524 -22.46 3.23 14.15
CA SER A 524 -22.24 2.00 14.90
C SER A 524 -22.56 0.78 14.05
N SER A 525 -23.67 0.84 13.31
CA SER A 525 -24.11 -0.20 12.38
C SER A 525 -23.13 -0.38 11.21
N HIS A 526 -22.65 0.70 10.60
CA HIS A 526 -21.69 0.61 9.49
C HIS A 526 -20.34 0.01 9.91
N PHE A 527 -19.77 0.48 11.02
CA PHE A 527 -18.50 -0.05 11.50
C PHE A 527 -18.63 -1.46 12.08
N ALA A 528 -19.77 -1.82 12.67
CA ALA A 528 -20.02 -3.19 13.12
C ALA A 528 -20.10 -4.17 11.94
N LEU A 529 -20.84 -3.83 10.87
CA LEU A 529 -21.01 -4.68 9.70
C LEU A 529 -19.70 -4.90 8.92
N ARG A 530 -18.79 -3.93 8.93
CA ARG A 530 -17.54 -3.95 8.18
C ARG A 530 -16.30 -4.15 9.06
N GLN A 531 -16.49 -4.45 10.33
CA GLN A 531 -15.39 -4.49 11.29
C GLN A 531 -14.34 -5.53 10.88
N ASP A 532 -14.78 -6.72 10.46
CA ASP A 532 -13.88 -7.82 10.12
C ASP A 532 -13.12 -7.56 8.81
N GLU A 533 -13.74 -6.87 7.85
CA GLU A 533 -13.05 -6.42 6.63
C GLU A 533 -11.95 -5.40 6.94
N LEU A 534 -12.24 -4.42 7.80
CA LEU A 534 -11.25 -3.43 8.23
C LEU A 534 -10.12 -4.07 9.05
N LYS A 535 -10.45 -5.04 9.92
CA LYS A 535 -9.45 -5.85 10.62
C LYS A 535 -8.56 -6.61 9.64
N GLY A 536 -9.13 -7.23 8.61
CA GLY A 536 -8.39 -7.95 7.57
C GLY A 536 -7.41 -7.03 6.83
N LEU A 537 -7.84 -5.82 6.47
CA LEU A 537 -6.96 -4.81 5.87
C LEU A 537 -5.81 -4.41 6.80
N ILE A 538 -6.12 -4.13 8.07
CA ILE A 538 -5.10 -3.74 9.05
C ILE A 538 -4.12 -4.86 9.34
N HIS A 539 -4.61 -6.10 9.40
CA HIS A 539 -3.77 -7.29 9.55
C HIS A 539 -2.79 -7.42 8.39
N SER A 540 -3.26 -7.26 7.14
CA SER A 540 -2.40 -7.31 5.95
C SER A 540 -1.30 -6.24 5.99
N ILE A 541 -1.63 -5.00 6.34
CA ILE A 541 -0.63 -3.92 6.48
C ILE A 541 0.32 -4.20 7.65
N ALA A 542 -0.17 -4.72 8.78
CA ALA A 542 0.69 -5.09 9.90
C ALA A 542 1.70 -6.18 9.52
N ASP A 543 1.29 -7.14 8.70
CA ASP A 543 2.19 -8.18 8.17
C ASP A 543 3.24 -7.62 7.21
N GLU A 544 2.89 -6.64 6.38
CA GLU A 544 3.88 -5.92 5.58
C GLU A 544 4.90 -5.18 6.45
N VAL A 545 4.45 -4.51 7.52
CA VAL A 545 5.35 -3.88 8.51
C VAL A 545 6.27 -4.94 9.12
N ARG A 546 5.72 -6.08 9.56
CA ARG A 546 6.51 -7.19 10.14
C ARG A 546 7.54 -7.74 9.15
N LYS A 547 7.16 -7.97 7.89
CA LYS A 547 8.07 -8.46 6.84
C LYS A 547 9.20 -7.48 6.59
N SER A 548 8.90 -6.17 6.46
CA SER A 548 9.91 -5.13 6.33
C SER A 548 10.86 -5.13 7.53
N MET A 549 10.34 -5.14 8.76
CA MET A 549 11.18 -5.20 9.97
C MET A 549 12.05 -6.46 10.02
N GLN A 550 11.55 -7.61 9.59
CA GLN A 550 12.30 -8.87 9.59
C GLN A 550 13.40 -8.88 8.53
N GLN A 551 13.16 -8.26 7.37
CA GLN A 551 14.16 -8.11 6.31
C GLN A 551 15.27 -7.16 6.77
N ASP A 552 14.91 -6.03 7.36
CA ASP A 552 15.86 -4.99 7.74
C ASP A 552 16.60 -5.35 9.05
N PHE A 553 15.90 -5.98 10.01
CA PHE A 553 16.39 -6.19 11.39
C PHE A 553 15.88 -7.51 12.02
N LYS A 554 16.10 -8.65 11.36
CA LYS A 554 15.64 -10.00 11.75
C LYS A 554 15.67 -10.29 13.25
N ASP A 555 16.77 -9.96 13.91
CA ASP A 555 17.05 -10.30 15.31
C ASP A 555 16.30 -9.43 16.34
N ILE A 556 15.93 -8.20 15.96
CA ILE A 556 15.29 -7.23 16.87
C ILE A 556 13.82 -6.96 16.51
N ALA A 557 13.35 -7.40 15.33
CA ALA A 557 11.97 -7.21 14.89
C ALA A 557 10.91 -7.67 15.92
N PRO A 558 11.03 -8.84 16.59
CA PRO A 558 10.08 -9.24 17.63
C PRO A 558 10.08 -8.32 18.85
N LEU A 559 11.24 -7.73 19.16
CA LEU A 559 11.38 -6.76 20.25
C LEU A 559 10.73 -5.42 19.88
N VAL A 560 10.97 -4.92 18.66
CA VAL A 560 10.34 -3.69 18.14
C VAL A 560 8.81 -3.82 18.18
N GLU A 561 8.27 -4.94 17.69
CA GLU A 561 6.82 -5.19 17.76
C GLU A 561 6.32 -5.22 19.21
N LYS A 562 7.05 -5.86 20.13
CA LYS A 562 6.68 -5.89 21.54
C LYS A 562 6.70 -4.51 22.19
N LEU A 563 7.62 -3.65 21.78
CA LEU A 563 7.78 -2.28 22.26
C LEU A 563 6.80 -1.30 21.63
N SER A 564 6.12 -1.65 20.54
CA SER A 564 5.13 -0.78 19.88
C SER A 564 3.97 -0.33 20.79
N ILE A 565 3.70 -1.08 21.86
CA ILE A 565 2.67 -0.77 22.86
C ILE A 565 3.01 0.47 23.70
N PHE A 566 4.28 0.88 23.76
CA PHE A 566 4.73 2.05 24.51
C PHE A 566 4.68 3.26 23.59
N PRO A 567 3.78 4.24 23.79
CA PRO A 567 3.76 5.44 22.96
C PRO A 567 5.08 6.20 23.00
N LEU A 568 5.72 6.24 24.18
CA LEU A 568 6.98 6.91 24.47
C LEU A 568 8.00 5.93 25.09
N LEU A 569 9.24 5.93 24.61
CA LEU A 569 10.28 5.04 25.09
C LEU A 569 11.62 5.78 25.16
N ASN A 570 12.17 5.93 26.37
CA ASN A 570 13.52 6.46 26.56
C ASN A 570 14.45 5.46 27.23
N ARG A 571 15.73 5.85 27.37
CA ARG A 571 16.81 5.02 27.95
C ARG A 571 16.52 4.51 29.35
N ASN A 572 15.86 5.34 30.17
CA ASN A 572 15.50 4.98 31.54
C ASN A 572 14.35 3.95 31.54
N MET A 573 13.33 4.16 30.70
CA MET A 573 12.23 3.22 30.52
C MET A 573 12.72 1.87 29.98
N LEU A 574 13.65 1.88 29.02
CA LEU A 574 14.29 0.65 28.52
C LEU A 574 14.98 -0.13 29.65
N GLY A 575 15.70 0.56 30.54
CA GLY A 575 16.28 -0.06 31.73
C GLY A 575 15.23 -0.68 32.66
N MET A 576 14.09 -0.02 32.87
CA MET A 576 12.99 -0.58 33.67
C MET A 576 12.35 -1.81 33.02
N LEU A 577 12.20 -1.80 31.69
CA LEU A 577 11.67 -2.93 30.93
C LEU A 577 12.57 -4.16 31.00
N MET A 578 13.89 -3.97 31.03
CA MET A 578 14.86 -5.05 31.26
C MET A 578 14.79 -5.55 32.70
N ASN A 579 14.80 -4.64 33.68
CA ASN A 579 14.80 -5.00 35.11
C ASN A 579 13.51 -5.70 35.55
N SER A 580 12.37 -5.36 34.95
CA SER A 580 11.08 -6.02 35.20
C SER A 580 10.97 -7.40 34.53
N GLY A 581 11.95 -7.79 33.71
CA GLY A 581 11.89 -9.00 32.89
C GLY A 581 10.87 -8.91 31.75
N TYR A 582 10.28 -7.73 31.50
CA TYR A 582 9.39 -7.52 30.37
C TYR A 582 10.13 -7.76 29.06
N ILE A 583 11.37 -7.27 28.94
CA ILE A 583 12.27 -7.63 27.84
C ILE A 583 13.23 -8.67 28.38
N LYS A 584 13.16 -9.90 27.84
CA LYS A 584 14.24 -10.86 28.02
C LYS A 584 15.30 -10.54 26.97
N PRO A 585 16.59 -10.42 27.33
CA PRO A 585 17.65 -10.26 26.35
C PRO A 585 17.64 -11.49 25.43
N ALA A 586 17.04 -11.39 24.25
CA ALA A 586 16.91 -12.52 23.34
C ALA A 586 18.28 -12.98 22.79
N LEU A 587 19.34 -12.22 23.06
CA LEU A 587 20.65 -12.31 22.38
C LEU A 587 21.84 -11.91 23.27
N ALA A 588 21.73 -12.00 24.60
CA ALA A 588 22.73 -11.43 25.54
C ALA A 588 23.04 -9.93 25.26
N LEU A 589 22.09 -9.21 24.66
CA LEU A 589 22.18 -7.77 24.42
C LEU A 589 21.97 -7.06 25.76
N ASP A 590 23.01 -6.42 26.26
CA ASP A 590 22.89 -5.51 27.38
C ASP A 590 22.14 -4.23 26.95
N LYS A 591 21.86 -3.38 27.94
CA LYS A 591 21.16 -2.10 27.74
C LYS A 591 21.86 -1.25 26.67
N PHE A 592 23.19 -1.23 26.67
CA PHE A 592 23.97 -0.38 25.77
C PHE A 592 23.79 -0.80 24.31
N LYS A 593 23.86 -2.11 24.03
CA LYS A 593 23.61 -2.61 22.67
C LYS A 593 22.19 -2.33 22.20
N LEU A 594 21.19 -2.42 23.08
CA LEU A 594 19.81 -2.05 22.71
C LEU A 594 19.67 -0.55 22.44
N GLU A 595 20.37 0.30 23.19
CA GLU A 595 20.39 1.75 22.95
C GLU A 595 21.04 2.12 21.60
N GLU A 596 21.94 1.29 21.09
CA GLU A 596 22.56 1.44 19.77
C GLU A 596 21.69 0.85 18.64
N LEU A 597 21.12 -0.34 18.86
CA LEU A 597 20.34 -1.06 17.86
C LEU A 597 18.95 -0.47 17.63
N LEU A 598 18.24 -0.02 18.67
CA LEU A 598 16.88 0.52 18.47
C LEU A 598 16.86 1.75 17.54
N PRO A 599 17.77 2.73 17.66
CA PRO A 599 17.87 3.82 16.69
C PRO A 599 18.22 3.39 15.27
N SER A 600 19.02 2.33 15.09
CA SER A 600 19.34 1.84 13.73
C SER A 600 18.12 1.27 13.03
N THR A 601 17.10 0.83 13.79
CA THR A 601 15.83 0.38 13.21
C THR A 601 15.02 1.49 12.54
N ARG A 602 15.32 2.77 12.83
CA ARG A 602 14.55 3.95 12.38
C ARG A 602 13.08 3.98 12.85
N TYR A 603 12.61 2.98 13.59
CA TYR A 603 11.31 2.98 14.28
C TYR A 603 11.38 3.74 15.61
N TYR A 604 12.56 3.78 16.23
CA TYR A 604 12.80 4.47 17.50
C TYR A 604 13.84 5.58 17.33
N ASN A 605 13.61 6.71 17.98
CA ASN A 605 14.62 7.74 18.17
C ASN A 605 14.80 8.01 19.66
N LEU A 606 15.81 7.36 20.25
CA LEU A 606 16.12 7.50 21.67
C LEU A 606 16.72 8.87 22.04
N LYS A 607 17.11 9.71 21.06
CA LYS A 607 17.58 11.08 21.35
C LYS A 607 16.39 12.00 21.64
N ASP A 608 15.32 11.83 20.88
CA ASP A 608 14.10 12.64 21.00
C ASP A 608 13.05 11.97 21.91
N ASN A 609 13.43 10.85 22.54
CA ASN A 609 12.59 10.00 23.38
C ASN A 609 11.34 9.43 22.69
N CYS A 610 11.21 9.58 21.37
CA CYS A 610 9.99 9.29 20.62
C CYS A 610 10.16 8.10 19.65
N LEU A 611 9.02 7.52 19.28
CA LEU A 611 8.94 6.66 18.09
C LEU A 611 8.97 7.56 16.85
N SER A 612 9.85 7.25 15.90
CA SER A 612 9.96 7.96 14.63
C SER A 612 8.99 7.43 13.57
N ASP A 613 8.44 6.22 13.75
CA ASP A 613 7.39 5.66 12.91
C ASP A 613 6.04 5.53 13.65
N HIS A 614 5.24 6.58 13.63
CA HIS A 614 3.94 6.57 14.30
C HIS A 614 2.91 5.67 13.60
N ILE A 615 2.90 5.58 12.27
CA ILE A 615 1.87 4.79 11.57
C ILE A 615 2.16 3.30 11.72
N SER A 616 3.38 2.84 11.45
CA SER A 616 3.69 1.41 11.57
C SER A 616 3.47 0.91 12.99
N ARG A 617 3.86 1.70 14.00
CA ARG A 617 3.56 1.40 15.41
C ARG A 617 2.06 1.26 15.65
N ARG A 618 1.26 2.25 15.23
CA ARG A 618 -0.19 2.24 15.45
C ARG A 618 -0.86 1.07 14.72
N VAL A 619 -0.39 0.72 13.52
CA VAL A 619 -0.88 -0.44 12.77
C VAL A 619 -0.60 -1.74 13.53
N LEU A 620 0.62 -1.95 14.02
CA LEU A 620 0.96 -3.12 14.85
C LEU A 620 0.11 -3.18 16.12
N VAL A 621 -0.09 -2.04 16.78
CA VAL A 621 -0.94 -1.92 17.98
C VAL A 621 -2.41 -2.22 17.66
N ALA A 622 -2.94 -1.70 16.55
CA ALA A 622 -4.32 -1.92 16.14
C ALA A 622 -4.59 -3.39 15.76
N ASP A 623 -3.67 -4.01 15.01
CA ASP A 623 -3.72 -5.44 14.70
C ASP A 623 -3.63 -6.28 15.99
N PHE A 624 -2.67 -5.99 16.89
CA PHE A 624 -2.53 -6.72 18.14
C PHE A 624 -3.76 -6.58 19.05
N ARG A 625 -4.37 -5.39 19.09
CA ARG A 625 -5.64 -5.12 19.78
C ARG A 625 -6.80 -5.92 19.19
N ALA A 626 -6.91 -5.98 17.86
CA ALA A 626 -7.96 -6.71 17.18
C ALA A 626 -7.82 -8.22 17.34
N SER A 627 -6.60 -8.73 17.17
CA SER A 627 -6.29 -10.16 17.14
C SER A 627 -6.17 -10.78 18.54
N ASN A 628 -5.75 -10.01 19.55
CA ASN A 628 -5.47 -10.51 20.91
C ASN A 628 -5.89 -9.50 22.02
N PRO A 629 -7.17 -9.11 22.12
CA PRO A 629 -7.61 -8.02 22.99
C PRO A 629 -7.28 -8.23 24.48
N ALA A 630 -7.39 -9.48 24.98
CA ALA A 630 -7.05 -9.79 26.37
C ALA A 630 -5.55 -9.59 26.68
N ARG A 631 -4.68 -10.06 25.78
CA ARG A 631 -3.23 -9.92 25.92
C ARG A 631 -2.80 -8.46 25.70
N TYR A 632 -3.45 -7.75 24.79
CA TYR A 632 -3.29 -6.31 24.60
C TYR A 632 -3.60 -5.55 25.89
N LYS A 633 -4.78 -5.79 26.49
CA LYS A 633 -5.18 -5.20 27.77
C LYS A 633 -4.15 -5.47 28.88
N GLN A 634 -3.62 -6.69 28.95
CA GLN A 634 -2.57 -7.05 29.90
C GLN A 634 -1.28 -6.24 29.65
N ARG A 635 -0.82 -6.13 28.40
CA ARG A 635 0.40 -5.36 28.07
C ARG A 635 0.24 -3.87 28.34
N CYS A 636 -0.92 -3.29 28.03
CA CYS A 636 -1.23 -1.90 28.38
C CYS A 636 -1.12 -1.66 29.89
N ARG A 637 -1.65 -2.56 30.73
CA ARG A 637 -1.53 -2.44 32.19
C ARG A 637 -0.08 -2.50 32.67
N VAL A 638 0.72 -3.43 32.13
CA VAL A 638 2.15 -3.50 32.47
C VAL A 638 2.88 -2.21 32.06
N ALA A 639 2.61 -1.69 30.85
CA ALA A 639 3.20 -0.45 30.38
C ALA A 639 2.79 0.75 31.26
N LEU A 640 1.51 0.82 31.64
CA LEU A 640 0.96 1.84 32.51
C LEU A 640 1.62 1.83 33.90
N ASP A 641 1.80 0.65 34.50
CA ASP A 641 2.48 0.50 35.79
C ASP A 641 3.94 0.94 35.71
N LEU A 642 4.61 0.68 34.59
CA LEU A 642 5.97 1.15 34.34
C LEU A 642 6.04 2.67 34.18
N TYR A 643 5.09 3.32 33.48
CA TYR A 643 5.03 4.78 33.42
C TYR A 643 4.79 5.41 34.79
N ARG A 644 3.92 4.84 35.62
CA ARG A 644 3.68 5.33 37.00
C ARG A 644 4.94 5.21 37.85
N GLN A 645 5.60 4.06 37.82
CA GLN A 645 6.89 3.87 38.49
C GLN A 645 7.95 4.83 37.98
N TYR A 646 7.95 5.12 36.67
CA TYR A 646 8.87 6.09 36.08
C TYR A 646 8.64 7.48 36.65
N ILE A 647 7.38 7.93 36.65
CA ILE A 647 6.98 9.24 37.16
C ILE A 647 7.40 9.40 38.61
N GLN A 648 7.24 8.36 39.43
CA GLN A 648 7.67 8.37 40.83
C GLN A 648 9.20 8.45 40.97
N LYS A 649 9.94 7.64 40.21
CA LYS A 649 11.37 7.41 40.41
C LYS A 649 12.31 8.42 39.75
N PHE A 650 11.93 8.95 38.59
CA PHE A 650 12.80 9.82 37.78
C PHE A 650 12.29 11.25 37.78
N ASP A 651 13.17 12.18 37.36
CA ASP A 651 12.89 13.62 37.36
C ASP A 651 12.98 14.25 35.96
N SER A 652 13.19 13.45 34.91
CA SER A 652 13.34 13.93 33.52
C SER A 652 12.17 13.50 32.65
N HIS A 653 11.71 14.40 31.78
CA HIS A 653 10.65 14.14 30.78
C HIS A 653 9.33 13.63 31.38
N LEU A 654 8.98 14.11 32.58
CA LEU A 654 7.79 13.66 33.31
C LEU A 654 6.48 14.09 32.65
N ASP A 655 6.48 15.24 32.00
CA ASP A 655 5.44 15.76 31.12
C ASP A 655 5.06 14.76 30.01
N LEU A 656 6.06 14.27 29.26
CA LEU A 656 5.85 13.32 28.17
C LEU A 656 5.44 11.93 28.70
N MET A 657 6.03 11.48 29.81
CA MET A 657 5.68 10.19 30.44
C MET A 657 4.25 10.19 30.97
N LEU A 658 3.79 11.33 31.50
CA LEU A 658 2.42 11.52 31.93
C LEU A 658 1.45 11.42 30.74
N LEU A 659 1.73 12.09 29.62
CA LEU A 659 0.90 11.99 28.41
C LEU A 659 0.82 10.54 27.90
N ALA A 660 1.95 9.83 27.83
CA ALA A 660 1.97 8.43 27.40
C ALA A 660 1.18 7.51 28.35
N ALA A 661 1.21 7.78 29.66
CA ALA A 661 0.42 7.04 30.64
C ALA A 661 -1.08 7.29 30.46
N LEU A 662 -1.49 8.55 30.29
CA LEU A 662 -2.87 8.93 30.04
C LEU A 662 -3.40 8.37 28.71
N GLU A 663 -2.56 8.30 27.68
CA GLU A 663 -2.89 7.65 26.41
C GLU A 663 -3.26 6.16 26.60
N LEU A 664 -2.50 5.43 27.43
CA LEU A 664 -2.80 4.04 27.74
C LEU A 664 -4.08 3.87 28.59
N GLU A 665 -4.38 4.82 29.50
CA GLU A 665 -5.65 4.84 30.22
C GLU A 665 -6.83 4.98 29.24
N LEU A 666 -6.72 5.90 28.28
CA LEU A 666 -7.72 6.10 27.23
C LEU A 666 -7.90 4.84 26.38
N ALA A 667 -6.80 4.19 25.97
CA ALA A 667 -6.84 2.93 25.24
C ALA A 667 -7.55 1.82 26.05
N LEU A 668 -7.30 1.71 27.35
CA LEU A 668 -7.93 0.73 28.24
C LEU A 668 -9.43 1.00 28.47
N MET A 669 -9.83 2.27 28.52
CA MET A 669 -11.24 2.67 28.61
C MET A 669 -12.01 2.29 27.35
N LEU A 670 -11.44 2.53 26.16
CA LEU A 670 -12.07 2.13 24.88
C LEU A 670 -12.37 0.63 24.81
N LEU A 671 -11.50 -0.22 25.39
CA LEU A 671 -11.74 -1.67 25.47
C LEU A 671 -12.84 -2.06 26.46
N SER A 672 -13.16 -1.19 27.42
CA SER A 672 -14.10 -1.46 28.51
C SER A 672 -15.50 -0.90 28.26
N GLY A 673 -15.67 -0.09 27.20
CA GLY A 673 -16.94 0.53 26.81
C GLY A 673 -17.01 2.03 27.17
N VAL A 674 -17.44 2.86 26.21
CA VAL A 674 -17.30 4.34 26.23
C VAL A 674 -18.27 5.05 27.20
N LYS A 675 -19.38 4.41 27.61
CA LYS A 675 -20.56 5.11 28.15
C LYS A 675 -20.38 5.87 29.48
N GLU A 676 -19.24 5.73 30.17
CA GLU A 676 -18.92 6.48 31.40
C GLU A 676 -17.52 7.14 31.39
N GLY A 677 -16.79 7.07 30.27
CA GLY A 677 -15.38 7.46 30.18
C GLY A 677 -15.11 8.89 30.63
N ARG A 678 -15.84 9.88 30.07
CA ARG A 678 -15.64 11.31 30.39
C ARG A 678 -15.86 11.63 31.86
N LYS A 679 -16.94 11.11 32.45
CA LYS A 679 -17.22 11.27 33.88
C LYS A 679 -16.10 10.66 34.72
N SER A 680 -15.64 9.46 34.39
CA SER A 680 -14.57 8.81 35.16
C SER A 680 -13.19 9.47 35.00
N PHE A 681 -12.94 10.14 33.87
CA PHE A 681 -11.65 10.74 33.58
C PHE A 681 -11.45 12.06 34.34
N PHE A 682 -12.44 12.96 34.28
CA PHE A 682 -12.40 14.31 34.87
C PHE A 682 -13.05 14.43 36.26
N ALA A 683 -13.84 13.44 36.72
CA ALA A 683 -14.48 13.53 38.04
C ALA A 683 -13.46 13.58 39.19
N PRO A 684 -13.86 14.11 40.36
CA PRO A 684 -13.10 13.95 41.59
C PRO A 684 -12.80 12.48 41.89
N GLY A 685 -11.55 12.15 42.21
CA GLY A 685 -11.02 10.79 42.36
C GLY A 685 -10.82 10.03 41.03
N GLY A 686 -11.06 10.69 39.90
CA GLY A 686 -10.93 10.15 38.55
C GLY A 686 -9.48 9.91 38.12
N ILE A 687 -9.31 9.56 36.83
CA ILE A 687 -7.97 9.27 36.28
C ILE A 687 -7.06 10.49 36.39
N LEU A 688 -7.56 11.67 36.00
CA LEU A 688 -6.72 12.87 35.93
C LEU A 688 -6.23 13.32 37.32
N GLU A 689 -7.10 13.25 38.34
CA GLU A 689 -6.72 13.57 39.72
C GLU A 689 -5.72 12.55 40.30
N LYS A 690 -5.81 11.26 39.95
CA LYS A 690 -4.80 10.27 40.37
C LYS A 690 -3.40 10.63 39.87
N TYR A 691 -3.30 11.11 38.62
CA TYR A 691 -2.02 11.56 38.09
C TYR A 691 -1.55 12.89 38.68
N LYS A 692 -2.47 13.81 39.00
CA LYS A 692 -2.15 15.00 39.79
C LYS A 692 -1.55 14.61 41.15
N ASN A 693 -2.16 13.65 41.84
CA ASN A 693 -1.68 13.18 43.15
C ASN A 693 -0.28 12.54 43.06
N LEU A 694 0.02 11.83 41.96
CA LEU A 694 1.39 11.34 41.70
C LEU A 694 2.39 12.49 41.51
N LEU A 695 1.99 13.59 40.86
CA LEU A 695 2.82 14.78 40.78
C LEU A 695 2.96 15.48 42.13
N ASP A 696 1.93 15.45 42.97
CA ASP A 696 1.96 16.05 44.32
C ASP A 696 3.01 15.41 45.25
N GLU A 697 3.49 14.20 44.93
CA GLU A 697 4.62 13.54 45.61
C GLU A 697 5.99 14.18 45.27
N LYS A 698 6.07 14.98 44.20
CA LYS A 698 7.29 15.68 43.78
C LYS A 698 7.52 16.98 44.57
N ASN A 699 8.77 17.45 44.57
CA ASN A 699 9.08 18.71 45.22
C ASN A 699 8.42 19.91 44.49
N ASN A 700 8.29 21.04 45.17
CA ASN A 700 7.51 22.17 44.66
C ASN A 700 8.03 22.71 43.32
N GLU A 701 9.35 22.78 43.13
CA GLU A 701 9.94 23.31 41.91
C GLU A 701 9.75 22.35 40.73
N GLN A 702 9.92 21.04 40.95
CA GLN A 702 9.64 20.02 39.94
C GLN A 702 8.19 20.07 39.48
N ARG A 703 7.21 20.17 40.40
CA ARG A 703 5.78 20.24 40.02
C ARG A 703 5.49 21.43 39.11
N LYS A 704 6.05 22.60 39.43
CA LYS A 704 5.90 23.82 38.61
C LYS A 704 6.49 23.62 37.22
N GLU A 705 7.70 23.07 37.13
CA GLU A 705 8.38 22.80 35.85
C GLU A 705 7.56 21.83 34.99
N ILE A 706 7.18 20.68 35.55
CA ILE A 706 6.44 19.62 34.83
C ILE A 706 5.12 20.17 34.27
N VAL A 707 4.34 20.89 35.08
CA VAL A 707 3.04 21.42 34.62
C VAL A 707 3.22 22.59 33.65
N ALA A 708 4.27 23.40 33.80
CA ALA A 708 4.59 24.45 32.83
C ALA A 708 4.96 23.85 31.48
N ASP A 709 5.79 22.81 31.45
CA ASP A 709 6.20 22.10 30.23
C ASP A 709 5.04 21.35 29.58
N LEU A 710 4.23 20.66 30.39
CA LEU A 710 3.00 20.01 29.92
C LEU A 710 2.06 21.03 29.26
N HIS A 711 1.80 22.15 29.94
CA HIS A 711 0.96 23.21 29.37
C HIS A 711 1.57 23.80 28.07
N MET A 712 2.89 23.95 28.02
CA MET A 712 3.60 24.44 26.83
C MET A 712 3.45 23.49 25.65
N ILE A 713 3.59 22.18 25.88
CA ILE A 713 3.38 21.14 24.86
C ILE A 713 1.96 21.22 24.31
N LEU A 714 0.96 21.32 25.18
CA LEU A 714 -0.45 21.30 24.79
C LEU A 714 -0.90 22.56 24.03
N VAL A 715 -0.31 23.72 24.34
CA VAL A 715 -0.74 25.01 23.75
C VAL A 715 0.09 25.41 22.53
N SER A 716 1.37 25.02 22.44
CA SER A 716 2.25 25.52 21.39
C SER A 716 1.94 24.90 20.02
N GLU A 717 1.52 25.73 19.05
CA GLU A 717 1.24 25.28 17.67
C GLU A 717 2.45 24.62 17.02
N LYS A 718 3.65 25.15 17.29
CA LYS A 718 4.90 24.61 16.76
C LYS A 718 5.25 23.22 17.29
N GLN A 719 4.78 22.85 18.49
CA GLN A 719 4.96 21.47 19.00
C GLN A 719 3.79 20.54 18.67
N LYS A 720 2.63 21.06 18.23
CA LYS A 720 1.52 20.23 17.72
C LYS A 720 1.92 19.43 16.47
N GLU A 721 2.83 19.95 15.65
CA GLU A 721 3.31 19.29 14.44
C GLU A 721 4.47 18.31 14.68
N GLU A 722 5.30 18.54 15.71
CA GLU A 722 6.54 17.79 15.95
C GLU A 722 6.47 16.75 17.08
N LYS A 723 5.43 16.78 17.94
CA LYS A 723 5.36 15.91 19.15
C LYS A 723 4.11 15.02 19.20
N GLN A 724 4.18 14.00 20.05
CA GLN A 724 3.16 12.97 20.35
C GLN A 724 1.75 13.48 20.68
N ASP A 725 1.53 14.79 20.86
CA ASP A 725 0.24 15.40 21.17
C ASP A 725 -0.84 14.98 20.16
N GLY A 726 -0.51 14.82 18.88
CA GLY A 726 -1.48 14.45 17.85
C GLY A 726 -2.25 13.15 18.14
N GLU A 727 -1.59 12.13 18.68
CA GLU A 727 -2.25 10.85 18.99
C GLU A 727 -3.00 10.89 20.33
N PHE A 728 -2.38 11.46 21.37
CA PHE A 728 -3.03 11.64 22.66
C PHE A 728 -4.30 12.49 22.52
N ARG A 729 -4.21 13.65 21.85
CA ARG A 729 -5.33 14.55 21.58
C ARG A 729 -6.43 13.85 20.80
N PHE A 730 -6.07 13.12 19.74
CA PHE A 730 -7.04 12.33 18.98
C PHE A 730 -7.77 11.31 19.87
N LEU A 731 -7.03 10.51 20.65
CA LEU A 731 -7.62 9.48 21.52
C LEU A 731 -8.45 10.08 22.64
N LEU A 732 -8.03 11.21 23.23
CA LEU A 732 -8.77 11.92 24.26
C LEU A 732 -10.12 12.40 23.73
N ASN A 733 -10.10 13.10 22.59
CA ASN A 733 -11.31 13.56 21.94
C ASN A 733 -12.19 12.39 21.51
N PHE A 734 -11.61 11.35 20.89
CA PHE A 734 -12.37 10.19 20.42
C PHE A 734 -13.01 9.40 21.57
N CYS A 735 -12.27 9.15 22.65
CA CYS A 735 -12.73 8.33 23.78
C CYS A 735 -13.72 9.05 24.68
N LEU A 736 -13.59 10.37 24.84
CA LEU A 736 -14.39 11.13 25.82
C LEU A 736 -15.51 11.96 25.18
N SER A 737 -15.71 11.84 23.87
CA SER A 737 -16.79 12.53 23.17
C SER A 737 -18.16 11.90 23.41
N ASP A 738 -19.18 12.73 23.67
CA ASP A 738 -20.57 12.33 23.94
C ASP A 738 -21.37 12.10 22.63
N GLY A 739 -20.80 11.36 21.67
CA GLY A 739 -21.47 11.01 20.41
C GLY A 739 -21.25 11.98 19.24
N ASP A 740 -20.34 12.95 19.37
CA ASP A 740 -19.81 13.75 18.25
C ASP A 740 -18.32 14.01 18.46
N TYR A 741 -17.50 13.90 17.40
CA TYR A 741 -16.07 14.13 17.52
C TYR A 741 -15.80 15.65 17.57
N SER A 742 -15.40 16.14 18.74
CA SER A 742 -15.08 17.55 18.96
C SER A 742 -13.77 17.71 19.75
N ASN A 743 -13.22 18.93 19.74
CA ASN A 743 -12.05 19.27 20.57
C ASN A 743 -12.39 19.54 22.05
N GLY A 744 -13.67 19.44 22.44
CA GLY A 744 -14.12 19.78 23.79
C GLY A 744 -13.36 19.05 24.90
N PRO A 745 -13.17 17.71 24.84
CA PRO A 745 -12.40 16.99 25.85
C PRO A 745 -10.95 17.45 25.98
N PHE A 746 -10.29 17.79 24.86
CA PHE A 746 -8.93 18.33 24.89
C PHE A 746 -8.89 19.74 25.49
N GLU A 747 -9.82 20.62 25.15
CA GLU A 747 -9.92 21.95 25.75
C GLU A 747 -10.15 21.88 27.27
N GLU A 748 -10.99 20.96 27.73
CA GLU A 748 -11.22 20.68 29.16
C GLU A 748 -9.93 20.19 29.85
N PHE A 749 -9.16 19.32 29.19
CA PHE A 749 -7.85 18.86 29.69
C PHE A 749 -6.83 20.00 29.79
N VAL A 750 -6.70 20.84 28.75
CA VAL A 750 -5.80 22.02 28.76
C VAL A 750 -6.17 22.98 29.89
N ASN A 751 -7.46 23.27 30.06
CA ASN A 751 -7.94 24.11 31.15
C ASN A 751 -7.61 23.52 32.52
N THR A 752 -7.77 22.20 32.67
CA THR A 752 -7.44 21.51 33.94
C THR A 752 -5.94 21.61 34.26
N VAL A 753 -5.07 21.39 33.26
CA VAL A 753 -3.62 21.55 33.42
C VAL A 753 -3.24 23.00 33.74
N GLN A 754 -3.92 23.98 33.14
CA GLN A 754 -3.73 25.40 33.46
C GLN A 754 -4.13 25.74 34.90
N ILE A 755 -5.20 25.12 35.43
CA ILE A 755 -5.58 25.26 36.85
C ILE A 755 -4.47 24.70 37.75
N TRP A 756 -3.95 23.51 37.45
CA TRP A 756 -2.83 22.92 38.20
C TRP A 756 -1.61 23.85 38.20
N LYS A 757 -1.34 24.51 37.07
CA LYS A 757 -0.24 25.47 36.93
C LYS A 757 -0.43 26.64 37.90
N GLN A 758 -1.63 27.19 37.97
CA GLN A 758 -1.92 28.30 38.89
C GLN A 758 -1.87 27.87 40.35
N ASP A 759 -2.41 26.70 40.68
CA ASP A 759 -2.36 26.14 42.03
C ASP A 759 -0.92 26.01 42.52
N TYR A 760 -0.02 25.42 41.71
CA TYR A 760 1.38 25.25 42.08
C TYR A 760 2.18 26.56 42.12
N LEU A 761 1.81 27.57 41.34
CA LEU A 761 2.40 28.90 41.43
C LEU A 761 1.96 29.64 42.70
N SER A 762 0.73 29.41 43.17
CA SER A 762 0.16 30.08 44.35
C SER A 762 0.64 29.53 45.70
N MET A 763 1.27 28.35 45.73
CA MET A 763 1.85 27.73 46.94
C MET A 763 3.21 28.36 47.37
N GLN A 764 3.48 29.60 46.97
CA GLN A 764 4.61 30.43 47.41
C GLN A 764 4.15 31.41 48.49
#